data_AF-A0A9D1QP62-F1
#
_entry.id   AF-A0A9D1QP62-F1
#
_cell.length_a   1.000
_cell.length_b   1.000
_cell.length_c   1.000
_cell.angle_alpha   90.00
_cell.angle_beta   90.00
_cell.angle_gamma   90.00
#
_symmetry.space_group_name_H-M   'P 1'
#
loop_
_entity.id
_entity.type
_entity.pdbx_description
1 polymer ?
#
loop_
_entity_poly.entity_id
_entity_poly.type
_entity_poly.pdbx_seq_one_letter_code
_entity_poly.pdbx_strand_id
1 'polypeptide(L)'
;MTMLFHWFCLFVFYSFLGWCCETVFCSLAARRWINRGFLAGPFCPIYGFGALFVLLCFERYKSDPLALFILSMVGCSVLEYITSWLLEKLFGVSLWDYSGRWGNLNGRVCLRNSLLFGILSVGVVLWIHPAAVKLLQSIPLPWILAFFLILLAYLLFDLTVTVRALRDVNREAGVRSLQLKQVTSTRDTYKKELREKAARRFIRSRRRLFRAFPRMRSIRYPEALHDLREEWQENWQRARQDVKDSVENAKETWKNKRRLLSMPRVIVIPDSFKGTLSSQDICRILQEEIQNMCPHTTLIAIPVADGGEGTVDAFLTALGGEKRYKTVKGPHFEPVRAFYGLLPDGTAVIEMAAAAGLPLAEGNPHVETATTFGVGELMCEAARNGCRRLLLGLGGSATNDLGCGAACATGVRFINGDGQPFLPTGETLSDIGQVDCSGLDPALKNVPITAMCDIDNPLYGPTGAAYVFAPQKGADDAMVIKLDRGLRDASVPIGQAAHTDITTLPGGGAAGGMGAGMVAFFGATLQPGIEAVLDTVGFDRLLPGTDMVYTGEGRIDAQSLRGKVVIGVARRAKKAHVPVTALVGAVGDGYEGAYDEGVSGIFSINLRPEDFSTARYRSEENLRHTIRNLLRYQTALLARSNN
;
A
#
# COMPACT_ATOMS: atom_id res chain seq x y z
N MET A 1 -64.86 2.61 27.68
CA MET A 1 -63.84 1.64 28.16
C MET A 1 -64.47 0.82 29.27
N THR A 2 -64.37 -0.51 29.25
CA THR A 2 -64.68 -1.28 30.47
C THR A 2 -63.74 -0.80 31.58
N MET A 3 -64.21 -0.64 32.82
CA MET A 3 -63.36 -0.17 33.93
C MET A 3 -62.08 -1.00 34.07
N LEU A 4 -62.18 -2.30 33.80
CA LEU A 4 -61.05 -3.23 33.79
C LEU A 4 -59.93 -2.83 32.82
N PHE A 5 -60.28 -2.33 31.63
CA PHE A 5 -59.31 -1.93 30.61
C PHE A 5 -58.55 -0.65 31.01
N HIS A 6 -59.21 0.28 31.70
CA HIS A 6 -58.57 1.50 32.21
C HIS A 6 -57.53 1.17 33.29
N TRP A 7 -57.89 0.31 34.23
CA TRP A 7 -56.97 -0.17 35.27
C TRP A 7 -55.78 -0.94 34.68
N PHE A 8 -55.99 -1.70 33.61
CA PHE A 8 -54.91 -2.39 32.91
C PHE A 8 -53.92 -1.42 32.22
N CYS A 9 -54.43 -0.37 31.55
CA CYS A 9 -53.57 0.64 30.94
C CYS A 9 -52.71 1.37 31.97
N LEU A 10 -53.30 1.71 33.13
CA LEU A 10 -52.59 2.30 34.26
C LEU A 10 -51.53 1.35 34.84
N PHE A 11 -51.86 0.06 35.01
CA PHE A 11 -50.89 -0.95 35.47
C PHE A 11 -49.63 -0.98 34.60
N VAL A 12 -49.80 -1.04 33.28
CA VAL A 12 -48.69 -1.09 32.34
C VAL A 12 -47.89 0.21 32.37
N PHE A 13 -48.56 1.35 32.38
CA PHE A 13 -47.91 2.67 32.46
C PHE A 13 -47.04 2.79 33.72
N TYR A 14 -47.57 2.44 34.88
CA TYR A 14 -46.82 2.48 36.14
C TYR A 14 -45.72 1.42 36.23
N SER A 15 -45.91 0.26 35.58
CA SER A 15 -44.85 -0.75 35.47
C SER A 15 -43.66 -0.24 34.65
N PHE A 16 -43.91 0.56 33.62
CA PHE A 16 -42.86 1.21 32.82
C PHE A 16 -42.20 2.38 33.58
N LEU A 17 -43.00 3.24 34.21
CA LEU A 17 -42.48 4.35 34.99
C LEU A 17 -41.61 3.87 36.16
N GLY A 18 -42.07 2.83 36.87
CA GLY A 18 -41.30 2.17 37.92
C GLY A 18 -39.99 1.57 37.38
N TRP A 19 -40.00 1.00 36.18
CA TRP A 19 -38.78 0.55 35.52
C TRP A 19 -37.79 1.68 35.25
N CYS A 20 -38.26 2.83 34.74
CA CYS A 20 -37.41 4.00 34.54
C CYS A 20 -36.76 4.45 35.85
N CYS A 21 -37.56 4.62 36.91
CA CYS A 21 -37.08 5.03 38.23
C CYS A 21 -36.04 4.04 38.80
N GLU A 22 -36.36 2.75 38.82
CA GLU A 22 -35.52 1.69 39.37
C GLU A 22 -34.21 1.51 38.57
N THR A 23 -34.30 1.59 37.24
CA THR A 23 -33.14 1.49 36.33
C THR A 23 -32.22 2.68 36.52
N VAL A 24 -32.74 3.91 36.57
CA VAL A 24 -31.92 5.12 36.81
C VAL A 24 -31.27 5.07 38.20
N PHE A 25 -32.05 4.76 39.24
CA PHE A 25 -31.54 4.68 40.61
C PHE A 25 -30.41 3.64 40.75
N CYS A 26 -30.60 2.42 40.23
CA CYS A 26 -29.59 1.38 40.28
C CYS A 26 -28.39 1.67 39.37
N SER A 27 -28.62 2.31 38.22
CA SER A 27 -27.55 2.64 37.27
C SER A 27 -26.61 3.72 37.82
N LEU A 28 -27.18 4.75 38.46
CA LEU A 28 -26.42 5.81 39.12
C LEU A 28 -25.60 5.26 40.29
N ALA A 29 -26.22 4.42 41.14
CA ALA A 29 -25.52 3.80 42.26
C ALA A 29 -24.37 2.88 41.82
N ALA A 30 -24.50 2.21 40.67
CA ALA A 30 -23.49 1.29 40.16
C ALA A 30 -22.51 1.90 39.14
N ARG A 31 -22.65 3.20 38.81
CA ARG A 31 -21.89 3.91 37.76
C ARG A 31 -21.88 3.20 36.40
N ARG A 32 -22.91 2.42 36.11
CA ARG A 32 -23.06 1.68 34.85
C ARG A 32 -24.54 1.44 34.59
N TRP A 33 -24.93 1.36 33.32
CA TRP A 33 -26.32 1.06 32.96
C TRP A 33 -26.74 -0.33 33.45
N ILE A 34 -27.71 -0.39 34.37
CA ILE A 34 -28.33 -1.61 34.89
C ILE A 34 -29.82 -1.56 34.58
N ASN A 35 -30.24 -2.31 33.56
CA ASN A 35 -31.65 -2.51 33.27
C ASN A 35 -32.28 -3.40 34.35
N ARG A 36 -33.21 -2.83 35.14
CA ARG A 36 -33.91 -3.50 36.26
C ARG A 36 -35.27 -4.10 35.87
N GLY A 37 -35.58 -4.08 34.58
CA GLY A 37 -36.80 -4.69 34.07
C GLY A 37 -36.71 -6.21 34.13
N PHE A 38 -37.87 -6.87 34.04
CA PHE A 38 -37.90 -8.31 33.77
C PHE A 38 -37.13 -8.62 32.46
N LEU A 39 -36.65 -9.86 32.32
CA LEU A 39 -35.47 -10.27 31.54
C LEU A 39 -35.17 -9.62 30.18
N ALA A 40 -36.14 -9.17 29.41
CA ALA A 40 -35.99 -8.49 28.13
C ALA A 40 -36.54 -7.07 28.17
N GLY A 41 -37.59 -6.82 28.97
CA GLY A 41 -38.47 -5.67 28.85
C GLY A 41 -38.18 -4.45 29.72
N PRO A 42 -38.71 -3.27 29.33
CA PRO A 42 -38.67 -2.06 30.14
C PRO A 42 -39.81 -2.01 31.19
N PHE A 43 -40.04 -3.11 31.92
CA PHE A 43 -41.18 -3.20 32.84
C PHE A 43 -40.79 -3.79 34.19
N CYS A 44 -41.33 -3.18 35.26
CA CYS A 44 -41.21 -3.66 36.62
C CYS A 44 -42.61 -3.83 37.24
N PRO A 45 -43.24 -5.02 37.10
CA PRO A 45 -44.64 -5.25 37.47
C PRO A 45 -45.00 -4.91 38.92
N ILE A 46 -44.05 -5.02 39.85
CA ILE A 46 -44.27 -4.68 41.26
C ILE A 46 -44.64 -3.21 41.46
N TYR A 47 -44.10 -2.30 40.64
CA TYR A 47 -44.46 -0.89 40.66
C TYR A 47 -45.83 -0.64 40.04
N GLY A 48 -46.23 -1.42 39.03
CA GLY A 48 -47.59 -1.40 38.50
C GLY A 48 -48.62 -1.81 39.54
N PHE A 49 -48.41 -2.94 40.22
CA PHE A 49 -49.28 -3.40 41.30
C PHE A 49 -49.27 -2.45 42.50
N GLY A 50 -48.10 -1.91 42.87
CA GLY A 50 -47.97 -0.94 43.97
C GLY A 50 -48.73 0.35 43.70
N ALA A 51 -48.57 0.94 42.51
CA ALA A 51 -49.29 2.16 42.14
C ALA A 51 -50.81 1.94 42.10
N LEU A 52 -51.26 0.82 41.53
CA LEU A 52 -52.69 0.48 41.54
C LEU A 52 -53.24 0.27 42.96
N PHE A 53 -52.49 -0.42 43.81
CA PHE A 53 -52.86 -0.62 45.21
C PHE A 53 -53.01 0.71 45.95
N VAL A 54 -52.08 1.64 45.73
CA VAL A 54 -52.14 2.98 46.33
C VAL A 54 -53.37 3.75 45.86
N LEU A 55 -53.65 3.74 44.55
CA LEU A 55 -54.82 4.42 43.99
C LEU A 55 -56.13 3.82 44.55
N LEU A 56 -56.25 2.50 44.57
CA LEU A 56 -57.46 1.83 45.04
C LEU A 56 -57.71 2.00 46.54
N CYS A 57 -56.67 1.98 47.37
CA CYS A 57 -56.81 1.95 48.83
C CYS A 57 -56.67 3.31 49.50
N PHE A 58 -55.86 4.21 48.92
CA PHE A 58 -55.41 5.43 49.60
C PHE A 58 -55.71 6.74 48.86
N GLU A 59 -56.18 6.71 47.61
CA GLU A 59 -56.53 7.94 46.86
C GLU A 59 -57.53 8.83 47.61
N ARG A 60 -58.44 8.23 48.39
CA ARG A 60 -59.39 8.94 49.27
C ARG A 60 -58.75 9.90 50.28
N TYR A 61 -57.47 9.71 50.61
CA TYR A 61 -56.72 10.56 51.53
C TYR A 61 -55.94 11.68 50.83
N LYS A 62 -56.18 11.95 49.53
CA LYS A 62 -55.48 13.00 48.78
C LYS A 62 -55.54 14.40 49.41
N SER A 63 -56.55 14.68 50.23
CA SER A 63 -56.72 15.95 50.95
C SER A 63 -55.81 16.08 52.18
N ASP A 64 -55.23 14.98 52.67
CA ASP A 64 -54.26 14.96 53.77
C ASP A 64 -52.99 14.21 53.31
N PRO A 65 -51.98 14.96 52.79
CA PRO A 65 -50.74 14.38 52.29
C PRO A 65 -49.94 13.60 53.35
N LEU A 66 -50.07 13.95 54.64
CA LEU A 66 -49.34 13.28 55.71
C LEU A 66 -49.98 11.92 56.00
N ALA A 67 -51.31 11.86 56.10
CA ALA A 67 -52.02 10.59 56.23
C ALA A 67 -51.79 9.69 55.01
N LEU A 68 -51.83 10.26 53.79
CA LEU A 68 -51.51 9.54 52.56
C LEU A 68 -50.10 8.97 52.59
N PHE A 69 -49.10 9.75 53.00
CA PHE A 69 -47.71 9.32 53.12
C PHE A 69 -47.55 8.13 54.06
N ILE A 70 -48.07 8.23 55.29
CA ILE A 70 -47.89 7.20 56.33
C ILE A 70 -48.62 5.91 55.93
N LEU A 71 -49.88 6.01 55.50
CA LEU A 71 -50.70 4.84 55.15
C LEU A 71 -50.16 4.12 53.91
N SER A 72 -49.75 4.86 52.88
CA SER A 72 -49.15 4.27 51.68
C SER A 72 -47.76 3.70 51.95
N MET A 73 -46.93 4.33 52.78
CA MET A 73 -45.65 3.78 53.22
C MET A 73 -45.83 2.40 53.86
N VAL A 74 -46.75 2.27 54.81
CA VAL A 74 -47.02 1.00 55.49
C VAL A 74 -47.63 0.00 54.50
N GLY A 75 -48.64 0.40 53.72
CA GLY A 75 -49.32 -0.46 52.76
C GLY A 75 -48.39 -1.02 51.68
N CYS A 76 -47.57 -0.17 51.06
CA CYS A 76 -46.58 -0.61 50.06
C CYS A 76 -45.49 -1.48 50.67
N SER A 77 -45.09 -1.23 51.91
CA SER A 77 -44.14 -2.08 52.64
C SER A 77 -44.70 -3.48 52.87
N VAL A 78 -45.98 -3.60 53.25
CA VAL A 78 -46.66 -4.89 53.38
C VAL A 78 -46.75 -5.60 52.03
N LEU A 79 -47.10 -4.88 50.96
CA LEU A 79 -47.15 -5.43 49.61
C LEU A 79 -45.78 -5.94 49.14
N GLU A 80 -44.70 -5.19 49.36
CA GLU A 80 -43.33 -5.61 49.05
C GLU A 80 -42.94 -6.85 49.85
N TYR A 81 -43.29 -6.90 51.14
CA TYR A 81 -43.03 -8.05 52.01
C TYR A 81 -43.72 -9.32 51.51
N ILE A 82 -45.03 -9.23 51.22
CA ILE A 82 -45.83 -10.35 50.70
C ILE A 82 -45.30 -10.79 49.34
N THR A 83 -44.97 -9.84 48.46
CA THR A 83 -44.44 -10.15 47.12
C THR A 83 -43.10 -10.88 47.22
N SER A 84 -42.18 -10.39 48.07
CA SER A 84 -40.91 -11.07 48.36
C SER A 84 -41.15 -12.49 48.90
N TRP A 85 -42.06 -12.65 49.86
CA TRP A 85 -42.39 -13.95 50.44
C TRP A 85 -43.01 -14.92 49.44
N LEU A 86 -43.93 -14.43 48.58
CA LEU A 86 -44.58 -15.23 47.56
C LEU A 86 -43.57 -15.69 46.50
N LEU A 87 -42.73 -14.78 46.00
CA LEU A 87 -41.67 -15.11 45.04
C LEU A 87 -40.70 -16.13 45.62
N GLU A 88 -40.38 -16.00 46.90
CA GLU A 88 -39.55 -16.96 47.61
C GLU A 88 -40.20 -18.34 47.72
N LYS A 89 -41.49 -18.44 48.05
CA LYS A 89 -42.21 -19.72 48.12
C LYS A 89 -42.35 -20.38 46.75
N LEU A 90 -42.64 -19.60 45.71
CA LEU A 90 -42.83 -20.10 44.35
C LEU A 90 -41.52 -20.54 43.69
N PHE A 91 -40.43 -19.76 43.86
CA PHE A 91 -39.20 -19.96 43.09
C PHE A 91 -37.99 -20.38 43.93
N GLY A 92 -38.08 -20.34 45.26
CA GLY A 92 -36.99 -20.68 46.18
C GLY A 92 -35.84 -19.67 46.23
N VAL A 93 -36.05 -18.47 45.67
CA VAL A 93 -35.06 -17.41 45.50
C VAL A 93 -35.69 -16.06 45.85
N SER A 94 -34.97 -15.23 46.59
CA SER A 94 -35.32 -13.81 46.76
C SER A 94 -34.59 -12.95 45.72
N LEU A 95 -35.33 -12.08 45.04
CA LEU A 95 -34.79 -11.16 44.02
C LEU A 95 -34.03 -9.96 44.62
N TRP A 96 -34.33 -9.61 45.86
CA TRP A 96 -33.63 -8.56 46.61
C TRP A 96 -33.39 -8.99 48.06
N ASP A 97 -32.35 -8.42 48.67
CA ASP A 97 -31.96 -8.67 50.05
C ASP A 97 -31.50 -7.36 50.71
N TYR A 98 -32.21 -6.99 51.79
CA TYR A 98 -31.97 -5.82 52.62
C TYR A 98 -31.46 -6.18 54.03
N SER A 99 -31.04 -7.42 54.27
CA SER A 99 -30.54 -7.89 55.59
C SER A 99 -29.43 -7.00 56.17
N GLY A 100 -28.55 -6.47 55.31
CA GLY A 100 -27.48 -5.54 55.71
C GLY A 100 -27.90 -4.07 55.83
N ARG A 101 -29.20 -3.73 55.83
CA ARG A 101 -29.68 -2.35 55.95
C ARG A 101 -30.35 -2.11 57.30
N TRP A 102 -30.16 -0.91 57.84
CA TRP A 102 -30.79 -0.49 59.09
C TRP A 102 -32.33 -0.45 58.96
N GLY A 103 -33.02 -0.90 60.01
CA GLY A 103 -34.49 -0.98 60.05
C GLY A 103 -35.09 -1.97 59.05
N ASN A 104 -34.43 -3.11 58.81
CA ASN A 104 -34.95 -4.16 57.93
C ASN A 104 -35.84 -5.17 58.67
N LEU A 105 -36.80 -5.76 57.96
CA LEU A 105 -37.64 -6.85 58.46
C LEU A 105 -37.38 -8.11 57.62
N ASN A 106 -36.74 -9.12 58.23
CA ASN A 106 -36.34 -10.39 57.58
C ASN A 106 -35.56 -10.20 56.25
N GLY A 107 -34.87 -9.07 56.09
CA GLY A 107 -34.20 -8.69 54.84
C GLY A 107 -35.12 -8.43 53.64
N ARG A 108 -36.46 -8.41 53.82
CA ARG A 108 -37.43 -8.25 52.71
C ARG A 108 -37.81 -6.80 52.43
N VAL A 109 -37.91 -6.01 53.50
CA VAL A 109 -38.27 -4.58 53.48
C VAL A 109 -37.30 -3.84 54.39
N CYS A 110 -37.04 -2.56 54.12
CA CYS A 110 -36.25 -1.71 55.00
C CYS A 110 -36.83 -0.31 55.12
N LEU A 111 -36.66 0.33 56.28
CA LEU A 111 -37.24 1.63 56.60
C LEU A 111 -36.93 2.70 55.53
N ARG A 112 -35.70 2.72 55.03
CA ARG A 112 -35.30 3.66 53.97
C ARG A 112 -36.15 3.53 52.70
N ASN A 113 -36.39 2.31 52.23
CA ASN A 113 -37.20 2.08 51.04
C ASN A 113 -38.69 2.31 51.32
N SER A 114 -39.16 1.96 52.52
CA SER A 114 -40.52 2.28 52.97
C SER A 114 -40.80 3.78 52.91
N LEU A 115 -39.90 4.61 53.44
CA LEU A 115 -40.01 6.07 53.37
C LEU A 115 -40.10 6.56 51.91
N LEU A 116 -39.27 6.01 51.01
CA LEU A 116 -39.32 6.33 49.58
C LEU A 116 -40.66 5.96 48.95
N PHE A 117 -41.26 4.82 49.31
CA PHE A 117 -42.60 4.47 48.83
C PHE A 117 -43.66 5.45 49.29
N GLY A 118 -43.58 5.96 50.53
CA GLY A 118 -44.47 7.03 51.00
C GLY A 118 -44.35 8.29 50.14
N ILE A 119 -43.13 8.77 49.89
CA ILE A 119 -42.88 9.97 49.06
C ILE A 119 -43.42 9.76 47.64
N LEU A 120 -43.07 8.63 47.03
CA LEU A 120 -43.49 8.30 45.67
C LEU A 120 -45.00 8.16 45.57
N SER A 121 -45.67 7.60 46.57
CA SER A 121 -47.13 7.44 46.60
C SER A 121 -47.85 8.78 46.63
N VAL A 122 -47.38 9.73 47.46
CA VAL A 122 -47.90 11.10 47.48
C VAL A 122 -47.74 11.75 46.10
N GLY A 123 -46.55 11.65 45.51
CA GLY A 123 -46.29 12.19 44.17
C GLY A 123 -47.15 11.54 43.08
N VAL A 124 -47.36 10.22 43.16
CA VAL A 124 -48.22 9.48 42.23
C VAL A 124 -49.65 9.96 42.31
N VAL A 125 -50.24 10.04 43.51
CA VAL A 125 -51.65 10.42 43.69
C VAL A 125 -51.89 11.90 43.34
N LEU A 126 -51.00 12.80 43.77
CA LEU A 126 -51.23 14.25 43.62
C LEU A 126 -50.87 14.77 42.24
N TRP A 127 -49.84 14.23 41.58
CA TRP A 127 -49.28 14.82 40.36
C TRP A 127 -49.25 13.86 39.17
N ILE A 128 -48.72 12.65 39.35
CA ILE A 128 -48.48 11.75 38.21
C ILE A 128 -49.78 11.13 37.71
N HIS A 129 -50.69 10.71 38.59
CA HIS A 129 -51.93 10.06 38.22
C HIS A 129 -52.88 10.99 37.45
N PRO A 130 -53.15 12.24 37.90
CA PRO A 130 -53.97 13.17 37.13
C PRO A 130 -53.39 13.46 35.73
N ALA A 131 -52.06 13.57 35.62
CA ALA A 131 -51.37 13.76 34.35
C ALA A 131 -51.47 12.52 33.44
N ALA A 132 -51.29 11.33 34.01
CA ALA A 132 -51.38 10.06 33.29
C ALA A 132 -52.79 9.81 32.74
N VAL A 133 -53.84 10.12 33.51
CA VAL A 133 -55.24 10.00 33.06
C VAL A 133 -55.52 10.97 31.92
N LYS A 134 -55.09 12.24 32.03
CA LYS A 134 -55.23 13.23 30.94
C LYS A 134 -54.52 12.77 29.66
N LEU A 135 -53.31 12.23 29.80
CA LEU A 135 -52.54 11.71 28.67
C LEU A 135 -53.26 10.51 28.01
N LEU A 136 -53.73 9.56 28.81
CA LEU A 136 -54.47 8.39 28.29
C LEU A 136 -55.80 8.79 27.62
N GLN A 137 -56.45 9.84 28.08
CA GLN A 137 -57.68 10.37 27.46
C GLN A 137 -57.42 11.13 26.15
N SER A 138 -56.20 11.63 25.93
CA SER A 138 -55.81 12.38 24.72
C SER A 138 -55.51 11.50 23.50
N ILE A 139 -55.34 10.19 23.68
CA ILE A 139 -54.97 9.25 22.62
C ILE A 139 -56.22 8.52 22.11
N PRO A 140 -56.44 8.39 20.79
CA PRO A 140 -57.59 7.65 20.27
C PRO A 140 -57.57 6.17 20.68
N LEU A 141 -58.74 5.65 21.04
CA LEU A 141 -58.93 4.31 21.60
C LEU A 141 -58.31 3.15 20.78
N PRO A 142 -58.35 3.13 19.42
CA PRO A 142 -57.75 2.05 18.63
C PRO A 142 -56.22 1.95 18.79
N TRP A 143 -55.54 3.09 18.92
CA TRP A 143 -54.08 3.14 19.07
C TRP A 143 -53.65 2.68 20.46
N ILE A 144 -54.43 3.07 21.48
CA ILE A 144 -54.28 2.56 22.86
C ILE A 144 -54.42 1.03 22.84
N LEU A 145 -55.47 0.49 22.22
CA LEU A 145 -55.72 -0.95 22.16
C LEU A 145 -54.58 -1.72 21.48
N ALA A 146 -54.13 -1.27 20.30
CA ALA A 146 -53.05 -1.92 19.57
C ALA A 146 -51.74 -1.91 20.37
N PHE A 147 -51.38 -0.76 20.95
CA PHE A 147 -50.18 -0.59 21.75
C PHE A 147 -50.18 -1.50 22.99
N PHE A 148 -51.28 -1.52 23.74
CA PHE A 148 -51.38 -2.33 24.96
C PHE A 148 -51.49 -3.83 24.69
N LEU A 149 -52.07 -4.27 23.57
CA LEU A 149 -52.07 -5.70 23.17
C LEU A 149 -50.67 -6.21 22.81
N ILE A 150 -49.89 -5.42 22.06
CA ILE A 150 -48.49 -5.75 21.74
C ILE A 150 -47.68 -5.84 23.03
N LEU A 151 -47.89 -4.89 23.92
CA LEU A 151 -47.18 -4.81 25.19
C LEU A 151 -47.58 -5.95 26.13
N LEU A 152 -48.86 -6.36 26.15
CA LEU A 152 -49.32 -7.53 26.89
C LEU A 152 -48.67 -8.82 26.38
N ALA A 153 -48.63 -9.03 25.06
CA ALA A 153 -47.96 -10.19 24.47
C ALA A 153 -46.48 -10.22 24.84
N TYR A 154 -45.83 -9.05 24.83
CA TYR A 154 -44.44 -8.90 25.23
C TYR A 154 -44.21 -9.17 26.73
N LEU A 155 -45.08 -8.65 27.60
CA LEU A 155 -45.01 -8.88 29.05
C LEU A 155 -45.20 -10.36 29.39
N LEU A 156 -46.17 -11.04 28.76
CA LEU A 156 -46.39 -12.47 28.93
C LEU A 156 -45.19 -13.29 28.44
N PHE A 157 -44.62 -12.93 27.29
CA PHE A 157 -43.40 -13.56 26.78
C PHE A 157 -42.22 -13.37 27.75
N ASP A 158 -41.98 -12.14 28.21
CA ASP A 158 -40.89 -11.84 29.12
C ASP A 158 -41.05 -12.51 30.50
N LEU A 159 -42.28 -12.57 31.01
CA LEU A 159 -42.62 -13.28 32.23
C LEU A 159 -42.35 -14.79 32.09
N THR A 160 -42.75 -15.43 30.99
CA THR A 160 -42.49 -16.86 30.78
C THR A 160 -41.00 -17.18 30.67
N VAL A 161 -40.22 -16.34 29.98
CA VAL A 161 -38.76 -16.47 29.90
C VAL A 161 -38.13 -16.27 31.29
N THR A 162 -38.65 -15.34 32.08
CA THR A 162 -38.18 -15.07 33.45
C THR A 162 -38.44 -16.21 34.41
N VAL A 163 -39.65 -16.74 34.41
CA VAL A 163 -40.00 -17.90 35.24
C VAL A 163 -39.13 -19.11 34.88
N ARG A 164 -38.91 -19.37 33.59
CA ARG A 164 -38.02 -20.45 33.15
C ARG A 164 -36.57 -20.22 33.61
N ALA A 165 -36.04 -19.01 33.45
CA ALA A 165 -34.68 -18.68 33.87
C ALA A 165 -34.47 -18.83 35.39
N LEU A 166 -35.44 -18.38 36.20
CA LEU A 166 -35.38 -18.51 37.66
C LEU A 166 -35.43 -19.98 38.10
N ARG A 167 -36.33 -20.78 37.51
CA ARG A 167 -36.46 -22.21 37.83
C ARG A 167 -35.19 -22.97 37.46
N ASP A 168 -34.59 -22.64 36.32
CA ASP A 168 -33.34 -23.22 35.85
C ASP A 168 -32.17 -22.93 36.79
N VAL A 169 -32.00 -21.68 37.20
CA VAL A 169 -30.95 -21.28 38.15
C VAL A 169 -31.09 -22.07 39.46
N ASN A 170 -32.32 -22.24 39.96
CA ASN A 170 -32.54 -23.02 41.18
C ASN A 170 -32.31 -24.54 40.97
N ARG A 171 -32.71 -25.09 39.81
CA ARG A 171 -32.43 -26.49 39.46
C ARG A 171 -30.92 -26.77 39.39
N GLU A 172 -30.16 -25.86 38.77
CA GLU A 172 -28.72 -26.00 38.62
C GLU A 172 -27.97 -25.78 39.93
N ALA A 173 -28.39 -24.81 40.74
CA ALA A 173 -27.91 -24.66 42.13
C ALA A 173 -28.16 -25.95 42.95
N GLY A 174 -29.31 -26.60 42.73
CA GLY A 174 -29.61 -27.90 43.32
C GLY A 174 -28.70 -29.03 42.84
N VAL A 175 -28.49 -29.16 41.52
CA VAL A 175 -27.54 -30.14 40.96
C VAL A 175 -26.13 -29.94 41.52
N ARG A 176 -25.68 -28.68 41.64
CA ARG A 176 -24.36 -28.37 42.20
C ARG A 176 -24.26 -28.70 43.68
N SER A 177 -25.29 -28.41 44.46
CA SER A 177 -25.32 -28.81 45.88
C SER A 177 -25.24 -30.33 46.06
N LEU A 178 -25.81 -31.11 45.13
CA LEU A 178 -25.71 -32.57 45.11
C LEU A 178 -24.29 -33.02 44.72
N GLN A 179 -23.64 -32.32 43.79
CA GLN A 179 -22.23 -32.57 43.42
C GLN A 179 -21.24 -32.18 44.52
N LEU A 180 -21.51 -31.11 45.27
CA LEU A 180 -20.76 -30.72 46.47
C LEU A 180 -20.89 -31.76 47.60
N LYS A 181 -22.02 -32.46 47.69
CA LYS A 181 -22.23 -33.58 48.64
C LYS A 181 -21.72 -34.93 48.14
N GLN A 182 -21.54 -35.10 46.83
CA GLN A 182 -20.92 -36.27 46.20
C GLN A 182 -19.59 -35.88 45.57
N VAL A 183 -18.60 -35.58 46.41
CA VAL A 183 -17.21 -35.55 45.95
C VAL A 183 -16.67 -36.98 45.97
N THR A 184 -16.84 -37.70 44.86
CA THR A 184 -15.85 -38.67 44.37
C THR A 184 -16.14 -39.06 42.91
N SER A 185 -15.10 -38.91 42.10
CA SER A 185 -14.84 -39.53 40.79
C SER A 185 -15.76 -39.20 39.59
N THR A 186 -15.16 -38.46 38.67
CA THR A 186 -15.10 -38.71 37.21
C THR A 186 -16.41 -38.65 36.42
N ARG A 187 -16.70 -37.49 35.78
CA ARG A 187 -17.43 -37.48 34.50
C ARG A 187 -17.40 -36.14 33.78
N ASP A 188 -16.43 -35.93 32.87
CA ASP A 188 -16.42 -34.72 32.03
C ASP A 188 -16.04 -34.90 30.56
N THR A 189 -16.19 -36.10 30.00
CA THR A 189 -15.91 -36.33 28.57
C THR A 189 -17.15 -36.43 27.66
N TYR A 190 -18.39 -36.42 28.20
CA TYR A 190 -19.61 -36.60 27.38
C TYR A 190 -20.57 -35.39 27.37
N LYS A 191 -20.25 -34.28 28.06
CA LYS A 191 -21.15 -33.12 28.19
C LYS A 191 -20.83 -31.93 27.28
N LYS A 192 -19.72 -31.99 26.51
CA LYS A 192 -19.17 -30.82 25.81
C LYS A 192 -19.86 -30.53 24.48
N GLU A 193 -20.23 -31.54 23.70
CA GLU A 193 -20.77 -31.32 22.33
C GLU A 193 -22.26 -30.94 22.27
N LEU A 194 -23.08 -31.40 23.21
CA LEU A 194 -24.52 -31.06 23.23
C LEU A 194 -24.83 -29.67 23.82
N ARG A 195 -23.87 -29.02 24.50
CA ARG A 195 -24.08 -27.72 25.17
C ARG A 195 -23.86 -26.51 24.27
N GLU A 196 -23.03 -26.58 23.24
CA GLU A 196 -22.53 -25.37 22.55
C GLU A 196 -23.53 -24.67 21.60
N LYS A 197 -24.60 -25.34 21.17
CA LYS A 197 -25.68 -24.70 20.38
C LYS A 197 -26.86 -24.24 21.22
N ALA A 198 -27.23 -24.97 22.28
CA ALA A 198 -28.29 -24.56 23.20
C ALA A 198 -27.83 -23.46 24.19
N ALA A 199 -26.56 -23.46 24.61
CA ALA A 199 -26.09 -22.54 25.65
C ALA A 199 -26.04 -21.07 25.18
N ARG A 200 -25.77 -20.77 23.90
CA ARG A 200 -25.57 -19.36 23.46
C ARG A 200 -26.79 -18.46 23.64
N ARG A 201 -28.02 -18.96 23.42
CA ARG A 201 -29.27 -18.19 23.63
C ARG A 201 -29.65 -18.12 25.12
N PHE A 202 -29.36 -19.16 25.89
CA PHE A 202 -29.74 -19.29 27.31
C PHE A 202 -28.75 -18.61 28.28
N ILE A 203 -27.46 -18.56 27.95
CA ILE A 203 -26.41 -17.82 28.68
C ILE A 203 -26.77 -16.32 28.77
N ARG A 204 -27.32 -15.74 27.70
CA ARG A 204 -27.64 -14.30 27.64
C ARG A 204 -28.75 -13.91 28.62
N SER A 205 -29.79 -14.73 28.72
CA SER A 205 -30.91 -14.54 29.64
C SER A 205 -30.44 -14.60 31.10
N ARG A 206 -29.68 -15.64 31.46
CA ARG A 206 -29.13 -15.80 32.83
C ARG A 206 -28.15 -14.68 33.21
N ARG A 207 -27.27 -14.29 32.28
CA ARG A 207 -26.37 -13.13 32.44
C ARG A 207 -27.13 -11.85 32.75
N ARG A 208 -28.25 -11.61 32.05
CA ARG A 208 -29.08 -10.42 32.30
C ARG A 208 -29.75 -10.50 33.67
N LEU A 209 -30.27 -11.65 34.08
CA LEU A 209 -30.92 -11.83 35.37
C LEU A 209 -29.98 -11.48 36.56
N PHE A 210 -28.74 -11.99 36.55
CA PHE A 210 -27.76 -11.66 37.62
C PHE A 210 -27.25 -10.22 37.57
N ARG A 211 -27.19 -9.60 36.38
CA ARG A 211 -26.90 -8.17 36.25
C ARG A 211 -28.03 -7.31 36.78
N ALA A 212 -29.27 -7.69 36.48
CA ALA A 212 -30.47 -7.00 36.93
C ALA A 212 -30.67 -7.15 38.44
N PHE A 213 -30.35 -8.32 39.02
CA PHE A 213 -30.51 -8.59 40.46
C PHE A 213 -29.19 -9.08 41.11
N PRO A 214 -28.22 -8.18 41.36
CA PRO A 214 -26.89 -8.55 41.88
C PRO A 214 -26.88 -9.11 43.31
N ARG A 215 -27.97 -8.92 44.07
CA ARG A 215 -28.15 -9.36 45.46
C ARG A 215 -29.15 -10.51 45.61
N MET A 216 -29.38 -11.25 44.51
CA MET A 216 -30.25 -12.41 44.52
C MET A 216 -29.71 -13.49 45.49
N ARG A 217 -30.59 -14.12 46.26
CA ARG A 217 -30.22 -15.13 47.27
C ARG A 217 -31.06 -16.40 47.14
N SER A 218 -30.42 -17.56 47.18
CA SER A 218 -31.08 -18.88 47.22
C SER A 218 -31.19 -19.36 48.65
N ILE A 219 -32.35 -19.91 49.02
CA ILE A 219 -32.59 -20.46 50.36
C ILE A 219 -32.24 -21.94 50.43
N ARG A 220 -32.55 -22.68 49.37
CA ARG A 220 -32.26 -24.11 49.33
C ARG A 220 -30.76 -24.37 49.21
N TYR A 221 -30.04 -23.52 48.48
CA TYR A 221 -28.63 -23.74 48.13
C TYR A 221 -27.85 -22.42 48.10
N PRO A 222 -27.54 -21.82 49.27
CA PRO A 222 -26.86 -20.51 49.33
C PRO A 222 -25.43 -20.57 48.79
N GLU A 223 -24.64 -21.58 49.19
CA GLU A 223 -23.25 -21.76 48.75
C GLU A 223 -23.17 -22.10 47.26
N ALA A 224 -23.99 -23.04 46.78
CA ALA A 224 -24.00 -23.41 45.36
C ALA A 224 -24.36 -22.26 44.42
N LEU A 225 -25.20 -21.30 44.86
CA LEU A 225 -25.51 -20.09 44.07
C LEU A 225 -24.32 -19.13 44.02
N HIS A 226 -23.54 -19.06 45.10
CA HIS A 226 -22.30 -18.28 45.16
C HIS A 226 -21.26 -18.85 44.20
N ASP A 227 -21.03 -20.17 44.23
CA ASP A 227 -20.07 -20.84 43.35
C ASP A 227 -20.49 -20.76 41.88
N LEU A 228 -21.79 -20.87 41.59
CA LEU A 228 -22.35 -20.59 40.26
C LEU A 228 -22.10 -19.16 39.82
N ARG A 229 -21.99 -18.20 40.73
CA ARG A 229 -21.68 -16.83 40.36
C ARG A 229 -20.20 -16.67 40.04
N GLU A 230 -19.31 -17.24 40.85
CA GLU A 230 -17.86 -17.12 40.67
C GLU A 230 -17.36 -17.86 39.43
N GLU A 231 -17.75 -19.11 39.24
CA GLU A 231 -17.31 -19.89 38.07
C GLU A 231 -17.78 -19.27 36.75
N TRP A 232 -18.95 -18.66 36.74
CA TRP A 232 -19.42 -17.92 35.57
C TRP A 232 -18.65 -16.61 35.34
N GLN A 233 -18.15 -15.97 36.40
CA GLN A 233 -17.25 -14.83 36.25
C GLN A 233 -15.89 -15.26 35.71
N GLU A 234 -15.32 -16.36 36.19
CA GLU A 234 -14.06 -16.91 35.68
C GLU A 234 -14.16 -17.39 34.23
N ASN A 235 -15.19 -18.18 33.91
CA ASN A 235 -15.46 -18.61 32.53
C ASN A 235 -15.69 -17.42 31.60
N TRP A 236 -16.23 -16.32 32.10
CA TRP A 236 -16.38 -15.09 31.32
C TRP A 236 -15.06 -14.34 31.14
N GLN A 237 -14.17 -14.32 32.13
CA GLN A 237 -12.83 -13.76 31.96
C GLN A 237 -12.03 -14.58 30.95
N ARG A 238 -12.09 -15.92 31.02
CA ARG A 238 -11.48 -16.81 30.01
C ARG A 238 -12.06 -16.58 28.62
N ALA A 239 -13.38 -16.62 28.45
CA ALA A 239 -14.00 -16.38 27.14
C ALA A 239 -13.76 -14.96 26.61
N ARG A 240 -13.61 -13.96 27.49
CA ARG A 240 -13.26 -12.59 27.08
C ARG A 240 -11.80 -12.50 26.64
N GLN A 241 -10.91 -13.22 27.31
CA GLN A 241 -9.51 -13.35 26.92
C GLN A 241 -9.41 -14.10 25.59
N ASP A 242 -10.08 -15.26 25.44
CA ASP A 242 -10.13 -16.02 24.19
C ASP A 242 -10.66 -15.20 23.01
N VAL A 243 -11.70 -14.38 23.21
CA VAL A 243 -12.23 -13.49 22.17
C VAL A 243 -11.26 -12.34 21.89
N LYS A 244 -10.60 -11.79 22.92
CA LYS A 244 -9.60 -10.74 22.76
C LYS A 244 -8.40 -11.28 21.98
N ASP A 245 -7.90 -12.45 22.34
CA ASP A 245 -6.82 -13.18 21.67
C ASP A 245 -7.24 -13.61 20.26
N SER A 246 -8.49 -14.02 20.04
CA SER A 246 -9.02 -14.31 18.69
C SER A 246 -9.17 -13.06 17.83
N VAL A 247 -9.49 -11.89 18.41
CA VAL A 247 -9.56 -10.60 17.71
C VAL A 247 -8.16 -10.03 17.46
N GLU A 248 -7.22 -10.23 18.38
CA GLU A 248 -5.79 -9.92 18.22
C GLU A 248 -5.20 -10.78 17.10
N ASN A 249 -5.40 -12.10 17.15
CA ASN A 249 -5.04 -13.04 16.09
C ASN A 249 -5.74 -12.72 14.78
N ALA A 250 -7.03 -12.35 14.77
CA ALA A 250 -7.71 -11.96 13.54
C ALA A 250 -7.19 -10.63 12.97
N LYS A 251 -6.80 -9.67 13.82
CA LYS A 251 -6.14 -8.41 13.40
C LYS A 251 -4.73 -8.66 12.88
N GLU A 252 -3.96 -9.56 13.49
CA GLU A 252 -2.67 -10.03 12.97
C GLU A 252 -2.85 -10.79 11.67
N THR A 253 -3.85 -11.66 11.56
CA THR A 253 -4.17 -12.39 10.32
C THR A 253 -4.62 -11.43 9.21
N TRP A 254 -5.35 -10.34 9.54
CA TRP A 254 -5.72 -9.29 8.59
C TRP A 254 -4.54 -8.40 8.18
N LYS A 255 -3.63 -8.07 9.11
CA LYS A 255 -2.35 -7.41 8.83
C LYS A 255 -1.46 -8.29 7.94
N ASN A 256 -1.38 -9.58 8.24
CA ASN A 256 -0.61 -10.56 7.48
C ASN A 256 -1.22 -10.82 6.10
N LYS A 257 -2.54 -10.86 5.94
CA LYS A 257 -3.20 -10.91 4.61
C LYS A 257 -2.95 -9.66 3.75
N ARG A 258 -2.78 -8.48 4.37
CA ARG A 258 -2.45 -7.23 3.67
C ARG A 258 -0.94 -7.10 3.37
N ARG A 259 -0.09 -7.84 4.10
CA ARG A 259 1.37 -7.93 3.91
C ARG A 259 1.82 -9.10 3.04
N LEU A 260 0.99 -10.12 2.83
CA LEU A 260 1.25 -11.27 1.95
C LEU A 260 1.35 -10.90 0.44
N LEU A 261 1.29 -9.61 0.10
CA LEU A 261 1.45 -9.04 -1.24
C LEU A 261 2.59 -7.99 -1.30
N SER A 262 3.56 -8.04 -0.37
CA SER A 262 4.52 -6.95 -0.16
C SER A 262 5.72 -6.94 -1.12
N MET A 263 5.45 -6.83 -2.42
CA MET A 263 6.31 -6.05 -3.33
C MET A 263 5.41 -4.99 -3.97
N PRO A 264 4.85 -4.02 -3.20
CA PRO A 264 3.93 -3.04 -3.75
C PRO A 264 4.54 -2.22 -4.88
N ARG A 265 5.87 -2.06 -4.94
CA ARG A 265 6.52 -1.29 -5.98
C ARG A 265 7.87 -1.88 -6.42
N VAL A 266 7.99 -2.13 -7.72
CA VAL A 266 9.19 -2.65 -8.37
C VAL A 266 9.59 -1.73 -9.51
N ILE A 267 10.89 -1.53 -9.69
CA ILE A 267 11.43 -0.89 -10.89
C ILE A 267 12.18 -1.95 -11.71
N VAL A 268 11.94 -1.98 -13.01
CA VAL A 268 12.64 -2.83 -13.97
C VAL A 268 13.40 -1.91 -14.92
N ILE A 269 14.73 -1.93 -14.88
CA ILE A 269 15.60 -1.04 -15.65
C ILE A 269 16.79 -1.79 -16.30
N PRO A 270 16.52 -2.65 -17.30
CA PRO A 270 17.54 -3.48 -17.95
C PRO A 270 18.19 -2.78 -19.14
N ASP A 271 19.43 -3.17 -19.44
CA ASP A 271 20.02 -3.04 -20.77
C ASP A 271 19.61 -4.23 -21.65
N SER A 272 19.83 -4.10 -22.96
CA SER A 272 19.71 -5.18 -23.92
C SER A 272 20.69 -6.33 -23.62
N PHE A 273 20.29 -7.55 -23.97
CA PHE A 273 21.20 -8.68 -24.07
C PHE A 273 21.67 -8.74 -25.52
N LYS A 274 22.85 -8.17 -25.79
CA LYS A 274 23.37 -8.02 -27.16
C LYS A 274 23.29 -9.33 -27.95
N GLY A 275 22.61 -9.27 -29.09
CA GLY A 275 22.39 -10.41 -29.99
C GLY A 275 21.25 -11.35 -29.61
N THR A 276 20.48 -11.08 -28.54
CA THR A 276 19.37 -11.94 -28.09
C THR A 276 18.07 -11.20 -27.77
N LEU A 277 18.03 -10.37 -26.72
CA LEU A 277 16.81 -9.68 -26.25
C LEU A 277 17.03 -8.17 -26.20
N SER A 278 16.06 -7.39 -26.69
CA SER A 278 16.07 -5.94 -26.48
C SER A 278 15.75 -5.60 -25.01
N SER A 279 16.11 -4.40 -24.54
CA SER A 279 15.73 -3.94 -23.21
C SER A 279 14.20 -3.85 -23.05
N GLN A 280 13.47 -3.57 -24.14
CA GLN A 280 12.01 -3.58 -24.20
C GLN A 280 11.45 -4.99 -24.01
N ASP A 281 12.03 -6.01 -24.66
CA ASP A 281 11.64 -7.41 -24.46
C ASP A 281 11.84 -7.86 -23.02
N ILE A 282 12.98 -7.50 -22.42
CA ILE A 282 13.29 -7.84 -21.03
C ILE A 282 12.26 -7.17 -20.10
N CYS A 283 11.99 -5.87 -20.28
CA CYS A 283 10.94 -5.15 -19.55
C CYS A 283 9.57 -5.84 -19.66
N ARG A 284 9.15 -6.19 -20.88
CA ARG A 284 7.89 -6.88 -21.14
C ARG A 284 7.82 -8.23 -20.44
N ILE A 285 8.86 -9.06 -20.58
CA ILE A 285 8.95 -10.40 -19.97
C ILE A 285 8.87 -10.28 -18.44
N LEU A 286 9.67 -9.42 -17.82
CA LEU A 286 9.64 -9.23 -16.38
C LEU A 286 8.29 -8.71 -15.91
N GLN A 287 7.70 -7.76 -16.64
CA GLN A 287 6.38 -7.23 -16.32
C GLN A 287 5.30 -8.33 -16.35
N GLU A 288 5.27 -9.16 -17.39
CA GLU A 288 4.33 -10.27 -17.48
C GLU A 288 4.49 -11.26 -16.31
N GLU A 289 5.73 -11.69 -16.01
CA GLU A 289 5.97 -12.68 -14.96
C GLU A 289 5.70 -12.14 -13.55
N ILE A 290 6.09 -10.89 -13.27
CA ILE A 290 5.83 -10.23 -11.99
C ILE A 290 4.33 -10.02 -11.80
N GLN A 291 3.60 -9.59 -12.84
CA GLN A 291 2.15 -9.40 -12.73
C GLN A 291 1.39 -10.73 -12.60
N ASN A 292 1.84 -11.79 -13.28
CA ASN A 292 1.25 -13.12 -13.17
C ASN A 292 1.38 -13.71 -11.76
N MET A 293 2.54 -13.54 -11.12
CA MET A 293 2.81 -14.11 -9.79
C MET A 293 2.45 -13.17 -8.64
N CYS A 294 2.52 -11.86 -8.84
CA CYS A 294 2.27 -10.83 -7.84
C CYS A 294 1.36 -9.73 -8.42
N PRO A 295 0.05 -9.99 -8.63
CA PRO A 295 -0.86 -9.13 -9.39
C PRO A 295 -1.09 -7.72 -8.83
N HIS A 296 -0.73 -7.51 -7.56
CA HIS A 296 -0.90 -6.24 -6.87
C HIS A 296 0.39 -5.38 -6.84
N THR A 297 1.44 -5.82 -7.55
CA THR A 297 2.71 -5.10 -7.69
C THR A 297 2.57 -3.92 -8.64
N THR A 298 2.92 -2.72 -8.18
CA THR A 298 3.13 -1.58 -9.07
C THR A 298 4.49 -1.72 -9.73
N LEU A 299 4.53 -1.79 -11.06
CA LEU A 299 5.77 -1.97 -11.80
C LEU A 299 6.05 -0.73 -12.65
N ILE A 300 7.29 -0.25 -12.59
CA ILE A 300 7.80 0.81 -13.46
C ILE A 300 8.87 0.19 -14.35
N ALA A 301 8.60 0.10 -15.65
CA ALA A 301 9.53 -0.43 -16.64
C ALA A 301 10.24 0.72 -17.36
N ILE A 302 11.57 0.70 -17.33
CA ILE A 302 12.44 1.72 -17.94
C ILE A 302 13.46 0.97 -18.80
N PRO A 303 13.15 0.67 -20.07
CA PRO A 303 14.17 0.11 -20.96
C PRO A 303 15.35 1.10 -21.05
N VAL A 304 16.59 0.59 -20.98
CA VAL A 304 17.80 1.39 -21.16
C VAL A 304 18.42 1.07 -22.51
N ALA A 305 19.10 2.05 -23.09
CA ALA A 305 20.05 1.88 -24.18
C ALA A 305 21.31 2.71 -23.87
N ASP A 306 22.46 2.24 -24.33
CA ASP A 306 23.81 2.79 -24.14
C ASP A 306 24.09 4.03 -25.04
N GLY A 307 23.05 4.75 -25.46
CA GLY A 307 23.17 5.84 -26.41
C GLY A 307 23.37 5.40 -27.87
N GLY A 308 23.22 4.11 -28.17
CA GLY A 308 23.14 3.58 -29.52
C GLY A 308 21.71 3.54 -30.07
N GLU A 309 21.50 2.66 -31.04
CA GLU A 309 20.20 2.40 -31.68
C GLU A 309 19.12 2.03 -30.66
N GLY A 310 17.95 2.65 -30.77
CA GLY A 310 16.79 2.36 -29.93
C GLY A 310 16.72 3.17 -28.62
N THR A 311 17.70 4.04 -28.38
CA THR A 311 17.72 5.00 -27.26
C THR A 311 16.48 5.91 -27.23
N VAL A 312 16.12 6.51 -28.35
CA VAL A 312 14.95 7.37 -28.50
C VAL A 312 13.69 6.59 -28.15
N ASP A 313 13.54 5.37 -28.67
CA ASP A 313 12.36 4.55 -28.40
C ASP A 313 12.30 4.12 -26.92
N ALA A 314 13.45 3.87 -26.30
CA ALA A 314 13.54 3.57 -24.87
C ALA A 314 13.04 4.75 -24.00
N PHE A 315 13.51 5.97 -24.27
CA PHE A 315 13.04 7.17 -23.56
C PHE A 315 11.56 7.47 -23.81
N LEU A 316 11.10 7.36 -25.05
CA LEU A 316 9.69 7.58 -25.39
C LEU A 316 8.77 6.56 -24.72
N THR A 317 9.22 5.30 -24.60
CA THR A 317 8.47 4.26 -23.88
C THR A 317 8.41 4.54 -22.38
N ALA A 318 9.51 5.00 -21.79
CA ALA A 318 9.62 5.25 -20.34
C ALA A 318 8.91 6.53 -19.89
N LEU A 319 8.98 7.62 -20.68
CA LEU A 319 8.55 8.96 -20.28
C LEU A 319 7.40 9.52 -21.12
N GLY A 320 6.99 8.82 -22.17
CA GLY A 320 6.13 9.36 -23.20
C GLY A 320 6.84 10.39 -24.08
N GLY A 321 6.07 11.16 -24.84
CA GLY A 321 6.59 12.17 -25.76
C GLY A 321 6.22 11.87 -27.21
N GLU A 322 6.93 12.50 -28.13
CA GLU A 322 6.66 12.41 -29.57
C GLU A 322 7.94 12.05 -30.35
N LYS A 323 7.85 11.06 -31.24
CA LYS A 323 8.90 10.76 -32.22
C LYS A 323 8.69 11.63 -33.45
N ARG A 324 9.64 12.54 -33.72
CA ARG A 324 9.58 13.46 -34.86
C ARG A 324 10.54 13.03 -35.95
N TYR A 325 10.07 13.08 -37.19
CA TYR A 325 10.83 12.65 -38.36
C TYR A 325 11.28 13.84 -39.18
N LYS A 326 12.49 13.76 -39.74
CA LYS A 326 13.03 14.77 -40.67
C LYS A 326 13.92 14.08 -41.70
N THR A 327 13.78 14.50 -42.96
CA THR A 327 14.75 14.11 -43.99
C THR A 327 16.01 14.94 -43.83
N VAL A 328 17.14 14.27 -43.62
CA VAL A 328 18.46 14.87 -43.41
C VAL A 328 19.48 14.22 -44.35
N LYS A 329 20.71 14.75 -44.38
CA LYS A 329 21.83 14.14 -45.09
C LYS A 329 22.37 12.93 -44.33
N GLY A 330 22.38 11.79 -44.99
CA GLY A 330 23.03 10.57 -44.53
C GLY A 330 24.56 10.68 -44.55
N PRO A 331 25.27 9.63 -44.10
CA PRO A 331 26.73 9.64 -44.01
C PRO A 331 27.43 9.92 -45.33
N HIS A 332 26.83 9.61 -46.49
CA HIS A 332 27.38 9.92 -47.81
C HIS A 332 26.52 10.90 -48.62
N PHE A 333 25.82 11.82 -47.92
CA PHE A 333 24.97 12.89 -48.47
C PHE A 333 23.66 12.48 -49.15
N GLU A 334 23.35 11.19 -49.20
CA GLU A 334 22.04 10.69 -49.60
C GLU A 334 20.94 11.19 -48.64
N PRO A 335 19.71 11.46 -49.12
CA PRO A 335 18.62 11.84 -48.24
C PRO A 335 18.15 10.65 -47.40
N VAL A 336 18.24 10.76 -46.07
CA VAL A 336 17.79 9.75 -45.10
C VAL A 336 16.64 10.30 -44.27
N ARG A 337 15.61 9.48 -44.07
CA ARG A 337 14.51 9.80 -43.14
C ARG A 337 14.93 9.47 -41.71
N ALA A 338 15.54 10.42 -41.04
CA ALA A 338 15.97 10.31 -39.65
C ALA A 338 14.87 10.76 -38.68
N PHE A 339 15.16 10.65 -37.37
CA PHE A 339 14.22 11.01 -36.31
C PHE A 339 14.92 11.47 -35.02
N TYR A 340 14.15 12.12 -34.16
CA TYR A 340 14.49 12.39 -32.76
C TYR A 340 13.25 12.26 -31.87
N GLY A 341 13.44 12.05 -30.57
CA GLY A 341 12.37 12.04 -29.58
C GLY A 341 12.26 13.39 -28.88
N LEU A 342 11.05 13.91 -28.71
CA LEU A 342 10.77 15.09 -27.86
C LEU A 342 9.99 14.65 -26.63
N LEU A 343 10.62 14.75 -25.46
CA LEU A 343 10.05 14.35 -24.18
C LEU A 343 9.14 15.46 -23.60
N PRO A 344 8.21 15.13 -22.68
CA PRO A 344 7.26 16.09 -22.13
C PRO A 344 7.89 17.26 -21.37
N ASP A 345 9.11 17.11 -20.84
CA ASP A 345 9.84 18.16 -20.13
C ASP A 345 10.57 19.14 -21.08
N GLY A 346 10.50 18.90 -22.39
CA GLY A 346 11.18 19.67 -23.43
C GLY A 346 12.59 19.15 -23.77
N THR A 347 13.01 18.00 -23.24
CA THR A 347 14.26 17.33 -23.64
C THR A 347 14.12 16.73 -25.03
N ALA A 348 15.05 17.03 -25.93
CA ALA A 348 15.15 16.34 -27.21
C ALA A 348 16.23 15.25 -27.13
N VAL A 349 15.87 14.01 -27.44
CA VAL A 349 16.77 12.86 -27.51
C VAL A 349 17.08 12.56 -28.97
N ILE A 350 18.35 12.59 -29.34
CA ILE A 350 18.82 12.33 -30.70
C ILE A 350 19.73 11.11 -30.68
N GLU A 351 19.52 10.17 -31.59
CA GLU A 351 20.50 9.14 -31.91
C GLU A 351 21.32 9.60 -33.09
N MET A 352 22.65 9.69 -32.95
CA MET A 352 23.49 10.02 -34.10
C MET A 352 23.37 8.94 -35.19
N ALA A 353 23.13 7.69 -34.80
CA ALA A 353 22.93 6.56 -35.71
C ALA A 353 21.72 6.73 -36.65
N ALA A 354 20.70 7.50 -36.25
CA ALA A 354 19.52 7.74 -37.08
C ALA A 354 19.84 8.59 -38.34
N ALA A 355 20.95 9.34 -38.32
CA ALA A 355 21.38 10.18 -39.44
C ALA A 355 22.76 9.78 -40.01
N ALA A 356 23.65 9.21 -39.20
CA ALA A 356 25.01 8.86 -39.59
C ALA A 356 25.48 7.52 -38.96
N GLY A 357 24.55 6.56 -38.86
CA GLY A 357 24.80 5.24 -38.29
C GLY A 357 25.33 4.22 -39.29
N LEU A 358 25.98 3.19 -38.77
CA LEU A 358 26.55 2.08 -39.53
C LEU A 358 25.55 1.38 -40.48
N PRO A 359 24.26 1.15 -40.09
CA PRO A 359 23.27 0.57 -40.99
C PRO A 359 22.97 1.42 -42.24
N LEU A 360 23.21 2.75 -42.18
CA LEU A 360 23.01 3.65 -43.32
C LEU A 360 24.19 3.60 -44.30
N ALA A 361 25.34 3.10 -43.86
CA ALA A 361 26.54 2.92 -44.69
C ALA A 361 26.75 1.45 -45.10
N GLU A 362 25.73 0.58 -44.92
CA GLU A 362 25.86 -0.84 -45.25
C GLU A 362 26.19 -1.03 -46.74
N GLY A 363 27.26 -1.79 -47.00
CA GLY A 363 27.79 -1.99 -48.36
C GLY A 363 28.69 -0.87 -48.87
N ASN A 364 28.93 0.19 -48.10
CA ASN A 364 29.86 1.27 -48.42
C ASN A 364 31.01 1.34 -47.39
N PRO A 365 32.22 0.88 -47.72
CA PRO A 365 33.35 0.85 -46.77
C PRO A 365 34.04 2.21 -46.57
N HIS A 366 33.58 3.28 -47.23
CA HIS A 366 34.29 4.56 -47.33
C HIS A 366 34.11 5.49 -46.10
N VAL A 367 34.52 5.03 -44.92
CA VAL A 367 34.47 5.80 -43.66
C VAL A 367 35.22 7.13 -43.72
N GLU A 368 36.25 7.25 -44.55
CA GLU A 368 37.03 8.46 -44.80
C GLU A 368 36.23 9.60 -45.45
N THR A 369 35.14 9.26 -46.14
CA THR A 369 34.23 10.24 -46.77
C THR A 369 32.95 10.47 -45.98
N ALA A 370 32.67 9.62 -44.99
CA ALA A 370 31.44 9.67 -44.22
C ALA A 370 31.36 10.92 -43.34
N THR A 371 30.18 11.54 -43.24
CA THR A 371 29.96 12.79 -42.50
C THR A 371 28.85 12.71 -41.46
N THR A 372 28.99 13.48 -40.38
CA THR A 372 27.96 13.69 -39.34
C THR A 372 26.97 14.81 -39.65
N PHE A 373 26.96 15.34 -40.88
CA PHE A 373 26.16 16.52 -41.28
C PHE A 373 24.68 16.42 -40.89
N GLY A 374 24.02 15.29 -41.18
CA GLY A 374 22.61 15.11 -40.82
C GLY A 374 22.32 15.12 -39.33
N VAL A 375 23.31 14.78 -38.49
CA VAL A 375 23.16 14.87 -37.03
C VAL A 375 23.01 16.33 -36.61
N GLY A 376 23.82 17.24 -37.18
CA GLY A 376 23.68 18.67 -36.96
C GLY A 376 22.36 19.23 -37.48
N GLU A 377 21.83 18.71 -38.59
CA GLU A 377 20.49 19.08 -39.10
C GLU A 377 19.36 18.68 -38.14
N LEU A 378 19.49 17.54 -37.43
CA LEU A 378 18.58 17.12 -36.37
C LEU A 378 18.71 17.98 -35.12
N MET A 379 19.94 18.32 -34.72
CA MET A 379 20.19 19.22 -33.58
C MET A 379 19.54 20.60 -33.80
N CYS A 380 19.76 21.20 -34.97
CA CYS A 380 19.13 22.46 -35.36
C CYS A 380 17.59 22.34 -35.39
N GLU A 381 17.06 21.22 -35.89
CA GLU A 381 15.61 20.99 -35.90
C GLU A 381 15.04 20.99 -34.48
N ALA A 382 15.62 20.18 -33.59
CA ALA A 382 15.16 20.07 -32.21
C ALA A 382 15.28 21.41 -31.47
N ALA A 383 16.36 22.14 -31.65
CA ALA A 383 16.57 23.46 -31.07
C ALA A 383 15.54 24.49 -31.56
N ARG A 384 15.29 24.58 -32.86
CA ARG A 384 14.30 25.50 -33.46
C ARG A 384 12.86 25.17 -33.04
N ASN A 385 12.59 23.91 -32.72
CA ASN A 385 11.33 23.46 -32.14
C ASN A 385 11.23 23.74 -30.62
N GLY A 386 12.17 24.48 -30.04
CA GLY A 386 12.10 24.98 -28.67
C GLY A 386 12.47 23.95 -27.60
N CYS A 387 13.30 22.95 -27.93
CA CYS A 387 13.81 22.03 -26.90
C CYS A 387 14.63 22.79 -25.84
N ARG A 388 14.55 22.34 -24.59
CA ARG A 388 15.22 22.96 -23.44
C ARG A 388 16.64 22.44 -23.22
N ARG A 389 16.89 21.20 -23.66
CA ARG A 389 18.19 20.52 -23.62
C ARG A 389 18.21 19.40 -24.66
N LEU A 390 19.41 19.03 -25.09
CA LEU A 390 19.66 17.95 -26.03
C LEU A 390 20.40 16.80 -25.33
N LEU A 391 19.90 15.59 -25.50
CA LEU A 391 20.59 14.36 -25.14
C LEU A 391 20.96 13.63 -26.42
N LEU A 392 22.26 13.52 -26.72
CA LEU A 392 22.76 12.92 -27.95
C LEU A 392 23.39 11.55 -27.64
N GLY A 393 22.86 10.49 -28.24
CA GLY A 393 23.49 9.18 -28.27
C GLY A 393 24.57 9.10 -29.35
N LEU A 394 25.79 8.71 -28.95
CA LEU A 394 26.95 8.58 -29.84
C LEU A 394 27.20 7.14 -30.34
N GLY A 395 26.36 6.17 -29.97
CA GLY A 395 26.56 4.78 -30.36
C GLY A 395 26.28 4.54 -31.85
N GLY A 396 26.99 3.56 -32.44
CA GLY A 396 26.66 3.03 -33.77
C GLY A 396 27.06 3.88 -34.98
N SER A 397 28.01 4.81 -34.85
CA SER A 397 28.44 5.71 -35.93
C SER A 397 29.06 5.01 -37.15
N ALA A 398 28.78 5.51 -38.36
CA ALA A 398 29.50 5.18 -39.60
C ALA A 398 30.70 6.11 -39.89
N THR A 399 30.92 7.14 -39.09
CA THR A 399 31.79 8.29 -39.44
C THR A 399 33.13 8.29 -38.69
N ASN A 400 34.10 9.03 -39.21
CA ASN A 400 35.36 9.37 -38.53
C ASN A 400 35.80 10.82 -38.85
N ASP A 401 34.88 11.77 -38.70
CA ASP A 401 35.03 13.18 -39.11
C ASP A 401 35.18 14.14 -37.92
N LEU A 402 35.42 13.65 -36.70
CA LEU A 402 35.52 14.47 -35.48
C LEU A 402 34.22 15.27 -35.18
N GLY A 403 33.08 14.91 -35.76
CA GLY A 403 31.86 15.71 -35.64
C GLY A 403 31.89 17.02 -36.44
N CYS A 404 32.86 17.21 -37.33
CA CYS A 404 32.96 18.43 -38.15
C CYS A 404 31.74 18.59 -39.07
N GLY A 405 31.16 17.48 -39.55
CA GLY A 405 29.92 17.52 -40.31
C GLY A 405 28.76 18.13 -39.52
N ALA A 406 28.53 17.66 -38.30
CA ALA A 406 27.52 18.23 -37.42
C ALA A 406 27.79 19.71 -37.15
N ALA A 407 29.04 20.11 -36.90
CA ALA A 407 29.42 21.50 -36.72
C ALA A 407 29.10 22.36 -37.97
N CYS A 408 29.45 21.90 -39.17
CA CYS A 408 29.13 22.57 -40.43
C CYS A 408 27.63 22.78 -40.63
N ALA A 409 26.82 21.75 -40.38
CA ALA A 409 25.36 21.84 -40.51
C ALA A 409 24.74 22.87 -39.55
N THR A 410 25.44 23.22 -38.48
CA THR A 410 25.04 24.25 -37.51
C THR A 410 25.67 25.62 -37.78
N GLY A 411 26.46 25.78 -38.84
CA GLY A 411 27.01 27.08 -39.27
C GLY A 411 28.48 27.34 -38.93
N VAL A 412 29.18 26.37 -38.33
CA VAL A 412 30.65 26.44 -38.16
C VAL A 412 31.33 26.31 -39.52
N ARG A 413 32.34 27.13 -39.78
CA ARG A 413 33.10 27.12 -41.05
C ARG A 413 34.51 26.61 -40.83
N PHE A 414 34.94 25.66 -41.66
CA PHE A 414 36.31 25.18 -41.71
C PHE A 414 36.97 25.70 -42.98
N ILE A 415 38.17 26.23 -42.84
CA ILE A 415 38.91 26.90 -43.90
C ILE A 415 40.23 26.14 -44.08
N ASN A 416 40.53 25.74 -45.31
CA ASN A 416 41.75 25.01 -45.62
C ASN A 416 42.98 25.95 -45.74
N GLY A 417 44.15 25.36 -46.01
CA GLY A 417 45.40 26.12 -46.21
C GLY A 417 45.36 27.13 -47.36
N ASP A 418 44.47 26.96 -48.33
CA ASP A 418 44.25 27.86 -49.47
C ASP A 418 43.25 28.99 -49.16
N GLY A 419 42.73 29.06 -47.93
CA GLY A 419 41.73 30.04 -47.53
C GLY A 419 40.30 29.73 -48.03
N GLN A 420 40.05 28.51 -48.53
CA GLN A 420 38.75 28.10 -49.04
C GLN A 420 37.91 27.38 -47.97
N PRO A 421 36.61 27.68 -47.85
CA PRO A 421 35.73 26.94 -46.97
C PRO A 421 35.44 25.55 -47.53
N PHE A 422 35.45 24.54 -46.67
CA PHE A 422 35.13 23.16 -47.05
C PHE A 422 34.44 22.42 -45.91
N LEU A 423 33.91 21.23 -46.21
CA LEU A 423 33.38 20.30 -45.23
C LEU A 423 34.45 19.24 -44.92
N PRO A 424 35.00 19.22 -43.70
CA PRO A 424 35.93 18.17 -43.32
C PRO A 424 35.24 16.82 -43.20
N THR A 425 35.88 15.80 -43.75
CA THR A 425 35.60 14.38 -43.55
C THR A 425 36.85 13.71 -43.01
N GLY A 426 36.79 12.43 -42.64
CA GLY A 426 37.96 11.72 -42.11
C GLY A 426 39.20 11.81 -43.02
N GLU A 427 39.01 11.85 -44.32
CA GLU A 427 40.06 12.04 -45.32
C GLU A 427 40.76 13.41 -45.26
N THR A 428 39.99 14.47 -45.03
CA THR A 428 40.41 15.88 -45.20
C THR A 428 40.60 16.63 -43.88
N LEU A 429 40.49 15.94 -42.74
CA LEU A 429 40.72 16.52 -41.41
C LEU A 429 42.09 17.21 -41.30
N SER A 430 43.13 16.69 -41.95
CA SER A 430 44.48 17.27 -41.93
C SER A 430 44.56 18.61 -42.68
N ASP A 431 43.58 18.93 -43.52
CA ASP A 431 43.58 20.13 -44.35
C ASP A 431 42.99 21.34 -43.62
N ILE A 432 42.48 21.17 -42.39
CA ILE A 432 41.91 22.25 -41.57
C ILE A 432 43.03 23.22 -41.17
N GLY A 433 43.01 24.42 -41.76
CA GLY A 433 43.92 25.51 -41.40
C GLY A 433 43.33 26.46 -40.35
N GLN A 434 42.04 26.78 -40.47
CA GLN A 434 41.34 27.68 -39.55
C GLN A 434 39.89 27.22 -39.34
N VAL A 435 39.37 27.46 -38.13
CA VAL A 435 37.97 27.19 -37.76
C VAL A 435 37.30 28.49 -37.30
N ASP A 436 36.10 28.77 -37.81
CA ASP A 436 35.28 29.91 -37.43
C ASP A 436 33.93 29.43 -36.86
N CYS A 437 33.77 29.60 -35.54
CA CYS A 437 32.57 29.23 -34.79
C CYS A 437 31.55 30.38 -34.67
N SER A 438 31.82 31.57 -35.25
CA SER A 438 30.95 32.75 -35.12
C SER A 438 29.58 32.57 -35.79
N GLY A 439 29.50 31.67 -36.77
CA GLY A 439 28.28 31.32 -37.51
C GLY A 439 27.40 30.27 -36.85
N LEU A 440 27.76 29.78 -35.65
CA LEU A 440 26.98 28.77 -34.93
C LEU A 440 25.52 29.22 -34.74
N ASP A 441 24.57 28.35 -35.10
CA ASP A 441 23.15 28.65 -35.08
C ASP A 441 22.72 29.17 -33.69
N PRO A 442 22.15 30.40 -33.60
CA PRO A 442 21.73 30.99 -32.34
C PRO A 442 20.76 30.12 -31.54
N ALA A 443 19.99 29.24 -32.20
CA ALA A 443 19.07 28.32 -31.54
C ALA A 443 19.80 27.32 -30.63
N LEU A 444 21.04 26.95 -30.93
CA LEU A 444 21.83 25.99 -30.14
C LEU A 444 22.63 26.65 -29.01
N LYS A 445 22.89 27.96 -29.09
CA LYS A 445 23.78 28.67 -28.15
C LYS A 445 23.35 28.57 -26.67
N ASN A 446 22.06 28.42 -26.41
CA ASN A 446 21.49 28.36 -25.05
C ASN A 446 20.89 26.99 -24.71
N VAL A 447 21.10 25.97 -25.53
CA VAL A 447 20.56 24.62 -25.31
C VAL A 447 21.68 23.76 -24.72
N PRO A 448 21.61 23.36 -23.43
CA PRO A 448 22.59 22.45 -22.86
C PRO A 448 22.57 21.12 -23.61
N ILE A 449 23.76 20.61 -23.95
CA ILE A 449 23.93 19.36 -24.68
C ILE A 449 24.67 18.37 -23.78
N THR A 450 24.08 17.19 -23.61
CA THR A 450 24.73 16.04 -22.99
C THR A 450 24.95 14.99 -24.08
N ALA A 451 26.19 14.57 -24.30
CA ALA A 451 26.51 13.49 -25.21
C ALA A 451 26.81 12.22 -24.41
N MET A 452 26.07 11.16 -24.69
CA MET A 452 26.20 9.87 -24.01
C MET A 452 27.42 9.13 -24.53
N CYS A 453 28.35 8.83 -23.63
CA CYS A 453 29.65 8.25 -23.95
C CYS A 453 30.02 7.19 -22.90
N ASP A 454 30.06 5.93 -23.31
CA ASP A 454 30.34 4.77 -22.44
C ASP A 454 31.77 4.23 -22.59
N ILE A 455 32.65 5.00 -23.22
CA ILE A 455 34.04 4.61 -23.46
C ILE A 455 34.99 5.74 -23.06
N ASP A 456 36.21 5.35 -22.70
CA ASP A 456 37.24 6.29 -22.25
C ASP A 456 38.26 6.60 -23.35
N ASN A 457 38.11 5.97 -24.53
CA ASN A 457 39.06 6.05 -25.63
C ASN A 457 39.36 7.52 -26.00
N PRO A 458 40.64 7.92 -26.07
CA PRO A 458 41.03 9.26 -26.45
C PRO A 458 40.73 9.52 -27.93
N LEU A 459 40.94 10.76 -28.38
CA LEU A 459 40.68 11.15 -29.75
C LEU A 459 41.51 10.35 -30.78
N TYR A 460 42.82 10.22 -30.56
CA TYR A 460 43.78 9.56 -31.47
C TYR A 460 44.79 8.70 -30.69
N GLY A 461 45.63 7.96 -31.44
CA GLY A 461 46.64 7.04 -30.93
C GLY A 461 46.19 5.57 -30.96
N PRO A 462 47.03 4.62 -30.49
CA PRO A 462 46.75 3.19 -30.59
C PRO A 462 45.44 2.72 -29.92
N THR A 463 44.96 3.49 -28.94
CA THR A 463 43.67 3.27 -28.26
C THR A 463 42.61 4.30 -28.65
N GLY A 464 42.87 5.13 -29.67
CA GLY A 464 42.01 6.23 -30.11
C GLY A 464 40.92 5.81 -31.10
N ALA A 465 40.18 6.80 -31.61
CA ALA A 465 38.97 6.56 -32.39
C ALA A 465 39.21 5.69 -33.64
N ALA A 466 40.22 6.06 -34.44
CA ALA A 466 40.51 5.39 -35.71
C ALA A 466 40.98 3.94 -35.49
N TYR A 467 41.99 3.72 -34.64
CA TYR A 467 42.55 2.39 -34.40
C TYR A 467 41.54 1.40 -33.80
N VAL A 468 40.66 1.86 -32.91
CA VAL A 468 39.73 0.96 -32.20
C VAL A 468 38.44 0.75 -32.96
N PHE A 469 37.89 1.79 -33.62
CA PHE A 469 36.52 1.74 -34.14
C PHE A 469 36.40 1.90 -35.65
N ALA A 470 37.44 2.33 -36.38
CA ALA A 470 37.35 2.41 -37.85
C ALA A 470 37.38 1.04 -38.55
N PRO A 471 38.08 -0.02 -38.07
CA PRO A 471 38.09 -1.32 -38.74
C PRO A 471 36.69 -1.94 -38.90
N GLN A 472 35.86 -1.86 -37.85
CA GLN A 472 34.45 -2.33 -37.92
C GLN A 472 33.56 -1.48 -38.86
N LYS A 473 34.05 -0.33 -39.33
CA LYS A 473 33.38 0.56 -40.29
C LYS A 473 33.89 0.37 -41.73
N GLY A 474 34.85 -0.53 -41.96
CA GLY A 474 35.40 -0.82 -43.28
C GLY A 474 36.81 -0.28 -43.54
N ALA A 475 37.45 0.38 -42.57
CA ALA A 475 38.82 0.86 -42.74
C ALA A 475 39.85 -0.28 -42.73
N ASP A 476 40.75 -0.28 -43.70
CA ASP A 476 41.97 -1.08 -43.66
C ASP A 476 43.08 -0.40 -42.81
N ASP A 477 44.18 -1.12 -42.58
CA ASP A 477 45.29 -0.62 -41.74
C ASP A 477 45.88 0.70 -42.23
N ALA A 478 45.95 0.90 -43.56
CA ALA A 478 46.49 2.13 -44.14
C ALA A 478 45.54 3.31 -43.92
N MET A 479 44.24 3.08 -44.08
CA MET A 479 43.19 4.06 -43.81
C MET A 479 43.15 4.42 -42.33
N VAL A 480 43.26 3.44 -41.43
CA VAL A 480 43.33 3.68 -39.98
C VAL A 480 44.45 4.66 -39.63
N ILE A 481 45.65 4.48 -40.19
CA ILE A 481 46.80 5.38 -39.96
C ILE A 481 46.50 6.79 -40.49
N LYS A 482 45.90 6.90 -41.68
CA LYS A 482 45.53 8.20 -42.29
C LYS A 482 44.47 8.92 -41.44
N LEU A 483 43.45 8.22 -41.00
CA LEU A 483 42.37 8.75 -40.15
C LEU A 483 42.88 9.19 -38.78
N ASP A 484 43.77 8.41 -38.14
CA ASP A 484 44.37 8.78 -36.85
C ASP A 484 45.19 10.07 -36.95
N ARG A 485 45.99 10.17 -38.03
CA ARG A 485 46.74 11.39 -38.33
C ARG A 485 45.80 12.59 -38.55
N GLY A 486 44.74 12.42 -39.33
CA GLY A 486 43.74 13.47 -39.53
C GLY A 486 43.13 13.97 -38.24
N LEU A 487 42.71 13.07 -37.34
CA LEU A 487 42.19 13.43 -36.03
C LEU A 487 43.21 14.20 -35.19
N ARG A 488 44.49 13.80 -35.23
CA ARG A 488 45.58 14.49 -34.53
C ARG A 488 45.81 15.89 -35.09
N ASP A 489 45.97 16.00 -36.40
CA ASP A 489 46.30 17.26 -37.08
C ASP A 489 45.13 18.28 -36.91
N ALA A 490 43.88 17.82 -36.98
CA ALA A 490 42.70 18.65 -36.75
C ALA A 490 42.50 19.10 -35.29
N SER A 491 43.00 18.33 -34.32
CA SER A 491 42.74 18.60 -32.90
C SER A 491 43.25 19.97 -32.43
N VAL A 492 44.36 20.44 -33.02
CA VAL A 492 45.00 21.72 -32.66
C VAL A 492 44.17 22.93 -33.12
N PRO A 493 43.87 23.12 -34.43
CA PRO A 493 43.07 24.26 -34.87
C PRO A 493 41.66 24.26 -34.28
N ILE A 494 41.06 23.08 -34.09
CA ILE A 494 39.73 22.95 -33.44
C ILE A 494 39.81 23.37 -31.97
N GLY A 495 40.77 22.84 -31.20
CA GLY A 495 40.93 23.17 -29.79
C GLY A 495 41.24 24.66 -29.55
N GLN A 496 42.01 25.27 -30.46
CA GLN A 496 42.29 26.71 -30.43
C GLN A 496 41.04 27.57 -30.66
N ALA A 497 40.23 27.24 -31.67
CA ALA A 497 39.00 27.98 -31.97
C ALA A 497 37.92 27.79 -30.89
N ALA A 498 37.87 26.61 -30.26
CA ALA A 498 36.96 26.27 -29.18
C ALA A 498 37.45 26.71 -27.78
N HIS A 499 38.69 27.20 -27.67
CA HIS A 499 39.36 27.45 -26.39
C HIS A 499 39.29 26.28 -25.40
N THR A 500 39.33 25.05 -25.92
CA THR A 500 39.15 23.82 -25.14
C THR A 500 40.14 22.76 -25.58
N ASP A 501 40.83 22.13 -24.64
CA ASP A 501 41.73 21.01 -24.95
C ASP A 501 40.93 19.72 -25.12
N ILE A 502 40.93 19.20 -26.35
CA ILE A 502 40.27 17.95 -26.73
C ILE A 502 41.25 16.78 -26.92
N THR A 503 42.56 17.02 -26.79
CA THR A 503 43.60 16.01 -27.06
C THR A 503 43.67 14.94 -25.98
N THR A 504 43.43 15.32 -24.72
CA THR A 504 43.43 14.42 -23.56
C THR A 504 42.05 14.11 -23.02
N LEU A 505 40.99 14.48 -23.74
CA LEU A 505 39.61 14.32 -23.29
C LEU A 505 39.23 12.82 -23.25
N PRO A 506 38.93 12.25 -22.07
CA PRO A 506 38.42 10.89 -21.98
C PRO A 506 37.10 10.76 -22.71
N GLY A 507 36.96 9.73 -23.55
CA GLY A 507 35.79 9.55 -24.42
C GLY A 507 35.75 10.48 -25.63
N GLY A 508 36.78 11.30 -25.85
CA GLY A 508 36.90 12.17 -27.02
C GLY A 508 36.86 11.41 -28.35
N GLY A 509 37.29 10.14 -28.34
CA GLY A 509 37.26 9.27 -29.52
C GLY A 509 35.89 8.67 -29.88
N ALA A 510 34.87 8.86 -29.04
CA ALA A 510 33.53 8.35 -29.30
C ALA A 510 32.97 8.84 -30.65
N ALA A 511 32.26 7.95 -31.35
CA ALA A 511 31.69 8.21 -32.67
C ALA A 511 32.69 8.81 -33.69
N GLY A 512 33.91 8.27 -33.76
CA GLY A 512 34.90 8.74 -34.73
C GLY A 512 35.44 10.14 -34.44
N GLY A 513 35.57 10.48 -33.15
CA GLY A 513 36.01 11.79 -32.68
C GLY A 513 34.88 12.80 -32.45
N MET A 514 33.63 12.44 -32.74
CA MET A 514 32.48 13.32 -32.49
C MET A 514 32.32 13.65 -31.00
N GLY A 515 32.72 12.75 -30.09
CA GLY A 515 32.76 13.07 -28.65
C GLY A 515 33.57 14.34 -28.35
N ALA A 516 34.79 14.44 -28.88
CA ALA A 516 35.61 15.65 -28.82
C ALA A 516 34.97 16.84 -29.54
N GLY A 517 34.40 16.62 -30.73
CA GLY A 517 33.71 17.68 -31.49
C GLY A 517 32.51 18.27 -30.74
N MET A 518 31.76 17.45 -30.01
CA MET A 518 30.61 17.92 -29.23
C MET A 518 31.02 18.83 -28.09
N VAL A 519 32.14 18.52 -27.43
CA VAL A 519 32.72 19.39 -26.42
C VAL A 519 33.25 20.68 -27.05
N ALA A 520 34.04 20.57 -28.13
CA ALA A 520 34.69 21.72 -28.75
C ALA A 520 33.69 22.73 -29.36
N PHE A 521 32.74 22.28 -30.17
CA PHE A 521 31.88 23.18 -30.94
C PHE A 521 30.64 23.62 -30.18
N PHE A 522 30.17 22.82 -29.22
CA PHE A 522 28.87 23.03 -28.57
C PHE A 522 28.94 23.10 -27.04
N GLY A 523 30.13 22.97 -26.45
CA GLY A 523 30.28 22.94 -24.99
C GLY A 523 29.53 21.79 -24.33
N ALA A 524 29.35 20.67 -25.05
CA ALA A 524 28.59 19.53 -24.55
C ALA A 524 29.30 18.89 -23.34
N THR A 525 28.52 18.28 -22.46
CA THR A 525 29.06 17.43 -21.38
C THR A 525 29.06 15.98 -21.85
N LEU A 526 30.23 15.32 -21.78
CA LEU A 526 30.30 13.87 -21.93
C LEU A 526 29.86 13.21 -20.63
N GLN A 527 28.87 12.33 -20.72
CA GLN A 527 28.32 11.63 -19.56
C GLN A 527 28.09 10.15 -19.92
N PRO A 528 28.35 9.20 -19.02
CA PRO A 528 27.95 7.82 -19.23
C PRO A 528 26.46 7.72 -19.55
N GLY A 529 26.11 6.89 -20.54
CA GLY A 529 24.75 6.76 -21.06
C GLY A 529 23.76 6.39 -19.95
N ILE A 530 24.14 5.46 -19.07
CA ILE A 530 23.30 5.10 -17.94
C ILE A 530 23.03 6.29 -17.00
N GLU A 531 24.05 7.08 -16.65
CA GLU A 531 23.84 8.21 -15.74
C GLU A 531 22.91 9.25 -16.38
N ALA A 532 23.07 9.52 -17.67
CA ALA A 532 22.20 10.43 -18.40
C ALA A 532 20.74 9.93 -18.47
N VAL A 533 20.55 8.61 -18.62
CA VAL A 533 19.24 7.96 -18.53
C VAL A 533 18.64 8.12 -17.14
N LEU A 534 19.38 7.77 -16.08
CA LEU A 534 18.92 7.82 -14.69
C LEU A 534 18.52 9.24 -14.27
N ASP A 535 19.32 10.25 -14.66
CA ASP A 535 19.02 11.65 -14.39
C ASP A 535 17.75 12.11 -15.15
N THR A 536 17.61 11.70 -16.41
CA THR A 536 16.49 12.10 -17.28
C THR A 536 15.17 11.46 -16.86
N VAL A 537 15.17 10.19 -16.46
CA VAL A 537 13.96 9.52 -15.96
C VAL A 537 13.63 9.89 -14.52
N GLY A 538 14.49 10.68 -13.86
CA GLY A 538 14.35 11.05 -12.46
C GLY A 538 14.39 9.83 -11.54
N PHE A 539 15.26 8.86 -11.83
CA PHE A 539 15.34 7.57 -11.14
C PHE A 539 15.43 7.70 -9.62
N ASP A 540 16.22 8.65 -9.12
CA ASP A 540 16.36 8.90 -7.67
C ASP A 540 15.03 9.24 -6.99
N ARG A 541 14.07 9.84 -7.72
CA ARG A 541 12.72 10.15 -7.20
C ARG A 541 11.80 8.94 -7.21
N LEU A 542 12.15 7.90 -7.96
CA LEU A 542 11.39 6.65 -8.03
C LEU A 542 11.79 5.69 -6.91
N LEU A 543 13.03 5.77 -6.42
CA LEU A 543 13.55 4.88 -5.38
C LEU A 543 12.80 4.91 -4.03
N PRO A 544 12.34 6.06 -3.50
CA PRO A 544 11.59 6.07 -2.24
C PRO A 544 10.33 5.21 -2.30
N GLY A 545 10.25 4.23 -1.40
CA GLY A 545 9.13 3.27 -1.35
C GLY A 545 9.16 2.19 -2.44
N THR A 546 10.26 2.04 -3.17
CA THR A 546 10.50 0.88 -4.04
C THR A 546 11.07 -0.28 -3.23
N ASP A 547 10.50 -1.47 -3.40
CA ASP A 547 10.91 -2.67 -2.65
C ASP A 547 12.06 -3.42 -3.32
N MET A 548 12.15 -3.34 -4.65
CA MET A 548 13.16 -4.04 -5.44
C MET A 548 13.39 -3.34 -6.78
N VAL A 549 14.65 -3.30 -7.21
CA VAL A 549 15.03 -2.98 -8.58
C VAL A 549 15.52 -4.24 -9.27
N TYR A 550 14.95 -4.55 -10.43
CA TYR A 550 15.50 -5.54 -11.37
C TYR A 550 16.23 -4.81 -12.48
N THR A 551 17.46 -5.22 -12.76
CA THR A 551 18.25 -4.74 -13.88
C THR A 551 18.96 -5.92 -14.52
N GLY A 552 19.71 -5.69 -15.58
CA GLY A 552 20.37 -6.74 -16.32
C GLY A 552 21.16 -6.22 -17.50
N GLU A 553 22.11 -7.01 -17.94
CA GLU A 553 22.88 -6.81 -19.17
C GLU A 553 23.33 -8.16 -19.72
N GLY A 554 23.79 -8.20 -20.98
CA GLY A 554 24.19 -9.46 -21.62
C GLY A 554 25.29 -10.22 -20.89
N ARG A 555 26.25 -9.51 -20.29
CA ARG A 555 27.33 -10.08 -19.50
C ARG A 555 27.79 -9.10 -18.43
N ILE A 556 27.90 -9.58 -17.19
CA ILE A 556 28.52 -8.85 -16.09
C ILE A 556 29.93 -9.37 -15.82
N ASP A 557 30.91 -8.48 -15.79
CA ASP A 557 32.33 -8.79 -15.56
C ASP A 557 33.06 -7.57 -14.97
N ALA A 558 34.38 -7.65 -14.80
CA ALA A 558 35.20 -6.54 -14.32
C ALA A 558 35.06 -5.24 -15.14
N GLN A 559 34.69 -5.30 -16.43
CA GLN A 559 34.45 -4.09 -17.24
C GLN A 559 33.13 -3.43 -16.88
N SER A 560 32.12 -4.21 -16.47
CA SER A 560 30.84 -3.66 -16.02
C SER A 560 30.98 -2.71 -14.83
N LEU A 561 31.96 -2.96 -13.95
CA LEU A 561 32.32 -2.09 -12.80
C LEU A 561 32.70 -0.67 -13.19
N ARG A 562 33.12 -0.46 -14.44
CA ARG A 562 33.52 0.85 -14.97
C ARG A 562 32.35 1.76 -15.32
N GLY A 563 31.10 1.37 -15.03
CA GLY A 563 29.94 2.25 -15.14
C GLY A 563 28.90 1.81 -16.18
N LYS A 564 28.76 0.49 -16.42
CA LYS A 564 27.65 -0.03 -17.22
C LYS A 564 26.31 0.06 -16.47
N VAL A 565 25.23 -0.24 -17.18
CA VAL A 565 23.84 -0.11 -16.71
C VAL A 565 23.61 -0.69 -15.32
N VAL A 566 24.02 -1.94 -15.08
CA VAL A 566 23.82 -2.62 -13.80
C VAL A 566 24.46 -1.84 -12.65
N ILE A 567 25.67 -1.33 -12.84
CA ILE A 567 26.45 -0.65 -11.81
C ILE A 567 25.96 0.77 -11.57
N GLY A 568 25.60 1.52 -12.62
CA GLY A 568 24.97 2.84 -12.47
C GLY A 568 23.67 2.76 -11.67
N VAL A 569 22.81 1.79 -12.00
CA VAL A 569 21.56 1.51 -11.27
C VAL A 569 21.85 1.13 -9.80
N ALA A 570 22.79 0.20 -9.58
CA ALA A 570 23.14 -0.27 -8.25
C ALA A 570 23.64 0.86 -7.35
N ARG A 571 24.52 1.73 -7.85
CA ARG A 571 25.06 2.87 -7.09
C ARG A 571 23.97 3.83 -6.64
N ARG A 572 23.00 4.15 -7.50
CA ARG A 572 21.87 5.02 -7.15
C ARG A 572 20.92 4.34 -6.16
N ALA A 573 20.55 3.08 -6.41
CA ALA A 573 19.66 2.31 -5.53
C ALA A 573 20.25 2.08 -4.13
N LYS A 574 21.57 1.84 -4.03
CA LYS A 574 22.31 1.67 -2.77
C LYS A 574 22.16 2.89 -1.85
N LYS A 575 22.22 4.11 -2.41
CA LYS A 575 22.04 5.36 -1.64
C LYS A 575 20.64 5.47 -1.02
N ALA A 576 19.63 4.86 -1.65
CA ALA A 576 18.27 4.81 -1.16
C ALA A 576 17.94 3.53 -0.35
N HIS A 577 18.93 2.66 -0.11
CA HIS A 577 18.77 1.37 0.55
C HIS A 577 17.74 0.44 -0.13
N VAL A 578 17.59 0.56 -1.45
CA VAL A 578 16.71 -0.32 -2.23
C VAL A 578 17.55 -1.49 -2.78
N PRO A 579 17.14 -2.75 -2.58
CA PRO A 579 17.88 -3.90 -3.09
C PRO A 579 17.80 -3.99 -4.60
N VAL A 580 18.90 -4.46 -5.22
CA VAL A 580 19.05 -4.58 -6.68
C VAL A 580 19.34 -6.03 -7.05
N THR A 581 18.52 -6.60 -7.91
CA THR A 581 18.75 -7.93 -8.49
C THR A 581 19.15 -7.78 -9.96
N ALA A 582 20.33 -8.27 -10.32
CA ALA A 582 20.81 -8.31 -11.69
C ALA A 582 20.50 -9.68 -12.33
N LEU A 583 19.74 -9.67 -13.42
CA LEU A 583 19.50 -10.82 -14.29
C LEU A 583 20.38 -10.68 -15.52
N VAL A 584 21.33 -11.60 -15.73
CA VAL A 584 22.38 -11.43 -16.75
C VAL A 584 22.47 -12.64 -17.68
N GLY A 585 22.92 -12.42 -18.91
CA GLY A 585 23.17 -13.52 -19.85
C GLY A 585 24.34 -14.41 -19.42
N ALA A 586 25.43 -13.80 -18.96
CA ALA A 586 26.61 -14.49 -18.46
C ALA A 586 27.26 -13.74 -17.30
N VAL A 587 27.95 -14.48 -16.44
CA VAL A 587 28.80 -13.95 -15.37
C VAL A 587 30.25 -14.24 -15.75
N GLY A 588 31.05 -13.20 -15.93
CA GLY A 588 32.48 -13.30 -16.22
C GLY A 588 33.35 -13.01 -15.00
N ASP A 589 34.66 -13.10 -15.17
CA ASP A 589 35.62 -12.89 -14.09
C ASP A 589 35.58 -11.46 -13.51
N GLY A 590 35.80 -11.34 -12.20
CA GLY A 590 35.85 -10.06 -11.49
C GLY A 590 34.50 -9.36 -11.32
N TYR A 591 33.40 -10.08 -11.49
CA TYR A 591 32.04 -9.58 -11.28
C TYR A 591 31.74 -9.26 -9.80
N GLU A 592 32.50 -9.82 -8.87
CA GLU A 592 32.25 -9.75 -7.43
C GLU A 592 32.26 -8.32 -6.90
N GLY A 593 33.03 -7.42 -7.52
CA GLY A 593 33.02 -5.99 -7.18
C GLY A 593 31.65 -5.32 -7.35
N ALA A 594 30.72 -5.93 -8.10
CA ALA A 594 29.37 -5.40 -8.28
C ALA A 594 28.57 -5.40 -6.97
N TYR A 595 28.87 -6.32 -6.04
CA TYR A 595 28.25 -6.34 -4.72
C TYR A 595 28.63 -5.10 -3.91
N ASP A 596 29.90 -4.67 -4.00
CA ASP A 596 30.37 -3.45 -3.34
C ASP A 596 29.71 -2.20 -3.92
N GLU A 597 29.32 -2.22 -5.19
CA GLU A 597 28.61 -1.14 -5.86
C GLU A 597 27.10 -1.08 -5.51
N GLY A 598 26.56 -2.11 -4.86
CA GLY A 598 25.17 -2.13 -4.36
C GLY A 598 24.28 -3.21 -4.96
N VAL A 599 24.79 -4.06 -5.84
CA VAL A 599 24.02 -5.22 -6.31
C VAL A 599 23.77 -6.16 -5.13
N SER A 600 22.52 -6.57 -4.94
CA SER A 600 22.11 -7.48 -3.86
C SER A 600 22.13 -8.95 -4.26
N GLY A 601 22.01 -9.23 -5.57
CA GLY A 601 22.09 -10.58 -6.12
C GLY A 601 22.29 -10.56 -7.63
N ILE A 602 23.06 -11.53 -8.14
CA ILE A 602 23.36 -11.69 -9.56
C ILE A 602 22.94 -13.09 -9.98
N PHE A 603 22.13 -13.18 -11.03
CA PHE A 603 21.58 -14.45 -11.52
C PHE A 603 21.79 -14.55 -13.03
N SER A 604 22.57 -15.55 -13.44
CA SER A 604 22.64 -15.94 -14.85
C SER A 604 21.30 -16.53 -15.27
N ILE A 605 20.78 -16.13 -16.43
CA ILE A 605 19.53 -16.69 -16.96
C ILE A 605 19.70 -18.11 -17.52
N ASN A 606 20.92 -18.49 -17.88
CA ASN A 606 21.19 -19.77 -18.55
C ASN A 606 21.09 -20.94 -17.58
N LEU A 607 20.15 -21.85 -17.84
CA LEU A 607 19.86 -23.02 -16.98
C LEU A 607 20.85 -24.17 -17.14
N ARG A 608 21.55 -24.22 -18.28
CA ARG A 608 22.47 -25.30 -18.66
C ARG A 608 23.78 -24.69 -19.15
N PRO A 609 24.91 -25.39 -18.97
CA PRO A 609 26.17 -25.00 -19.61
C PRO A 609 26.07 -25.30 -21.11
N GLU A 610 25.61 -24.31 -21.88
CA GLU A 610 25.47 -24.39 -23.33
C GLU A 610 26.28 -23.26 -23.98
N ASP A 611 26.77 -23.50 -25.20
CA ASP A 611 27.45 -22.47 -25.99
C ASP A 611 26.48 -21.35 -26.39
N PHE A 612 26.99 -20.13 -26.59
CA PHE A 612 26.18 -18.97 -26.97
C PHE A 612 25.37 -19.21 -28.25
N SER A 613 25.92 -19.95 -29.22
CA SER A 613 25.22 -20.31 -30.46
C SER A 613 23.91 -21.07 -30.22
N THR A 614 23.81 -21.80 -29.11
CA THR A 614 22.60 -22.53 -28.72
C THR A 614 21.77 -21.73 -27.71
N ALA A 615 22.42 -21.17 -26.68
CA ALA A 615 21.75 -20.46 -25.60
C ALA A 615 20.99 -19.22 -26.08
N ARG A 616 21.49 -18.51 -27.11
CA ARG A 616 20.88 -17.28 -27.65
C ARG A 616 19.40 -17.45 -27.99
N TYR A 617 19.02 -18.59 -28.57
CA TYR A 617 17.65 -18.88 -29.02
C TYR A 617 16.69 -19.22 -27.87
N ARG A 618 17.21 -19.46 -26.66
CA ARG A 618 16.42 -19.76 -25.47
C ARG A 618 16.39 -18.61 -24.46
N SER A 619 16.98 -17.46 -24.79
CA SER A 619 17.15 -16.34 -23.85
C SER A 619 15.84 -15.88 -23.21
N GLU A 620 14.74 -15.79 -23.98
CA GLU A 620 13.42 -15.44 -23.44
C GLU A 620 12.90 -16.48 -22.45
N GLU A 621 12.93 -17.77 -22.81
CA GLU A 621 12.47 -18.86 -21.95
C GLU A 621 13.30 -18.92 -20.65
N ASN A 622 14.62 -18.80 -20.78
CA ASN A 622 15.58 -18.80 -19.69
C ASN A 622 15.37 -17.61 -18.73
N LEU A 623 15.14 -16.41 -19.27
CA LEU A 623 14.83 -15.22 -18.47
C LEU A 623 13.53 -15.42 -17.69
N ARG A 624 12.46 -15.88 -18.34
CA ARG A 624 11.16 -16.20 -17.69
C ARG A 624 11.33 -17.20 -16.56
N HIS A 625 12.08 -18.27 -16.80
CA HIS A 625 12.32 -19.29 -15.79
C HIS A 625 13.06 -18.71 -14.57
N THR A 626 14.09 -17.91 -14.82
CA THR A 626 14.93 -17.31 -13.77
C THR A 626 14.12 -16.35 -12.89
N ILE A 627 13.37 -15.42 -13.49
CA ILE A 627 12.55 -14.48 -12.72
C ILE A 627 11.44 -15.21 -11.94
N ARG A 628 10.79 -16.22 -12.52
CA ARG A 628 9.78 -17.04 -11.80
C ARG A 628 10.37 -17.71 -10.56
N ASN A 629 11.54 -18.33 -10.68
CA ASN A 629 12.19 -18.99 -9.54
C ASN A 629 12.58 -17.97 -8.46
N LEU A 630 13.09 -16.82 -8.87
CA LEU A 630 13.48 -15.77 -7.95
C LEU A 630 12.26 -15.19 -7.21
N LEU A 631 11.15 -14.94 -7.91
CA LEU A 631 9.89 -14.51 -7.30
C LEU A 631 9.33 -15.57 -6.34
N ARG A 632 9.41 -16.86 -6.69
CA ARG A 632 9.03 -17.96 -5.76
C ARG A 632 9.85 -17.92 -4.48
N TYR A 633 11.16 -17.76 -4.60
CA TYR A 633 12.07 -17.68 -3.47
C TYR A 633 11.79 -16.45 -2.59
N GLN A 634 11.65 -15.27 -3.19
CA GLN A 634 11.33 -14.03 -2.48
C GLN A 634 9.98 -14.11 -1.76
N THR A 635 8.96 -14.65 -2.43
CA THR A 635 7.64 -14.87 -1.82
C THR A 635 7.73 -15.80 -0.61
N ALA A 636 8.55 -16.86 -0.68
CA ALA A 636 8.76 -17.79 0.42
C ALA A 636 9.49 -17.15 1.61
N LEU A 637 10.49 -16.28 1.37
CA LEU A 637 11.17 -15.54 2.42
C LEU A 637 10.23 -14.55 3.13
N LEU A 638 9.41 -13.81 2.36
CA LEU A 638 8.43 -12.87 2.91
C LEU A 638 7.34 -13.56 3.73
N ALA A 639 6.96 -14.80 3.36
CA ALA A 639 6.05 -15.61 4.16
C ALA A 639 6.65 -16.00 5.52
N ARG A 640 7.98 -16.12 5.62
CA ARG A 640 8.69 -16.52 6.84
C ARG A 640 8.94 -15.35 7.80
N SER A 641 9.18 -14.13 7.30
CA SER A 641 9.37 -12.92 8.13
C SER A 641 8.08 -12.40 8.78
N ASN A 642 6.92 -12.93 8.39
CA ASN A 642 5.60 -12.57 8.93
C ASN A 642 5.00 -13.65 9.86
N ASN A 643 5.74 -14.74 10.10
CA ASN A 643 5.49 -15.74 11.14
C ASN A 643 6.53 -15.57 12.25
#